data_AF-A0A2H6B5Z7-F1
#
_entry.id   AF-A0A2H6B5Z7-F1
#
_cell.length_a   1.000
_cell.length_b   1.000
_cell.length_c   1.000
_cell.angle_alpha   90.00
_cell.angle_beta   90.00
_cell.angle_gamma   90.00
#
_symmetry.space_group_name_H-M   'P 1'
#
loop_
_entity.id
_entity.type
_entity.pdbx_description
1 polymer ?
#
loop_
_entity_poly.entity_id
_entity_poly.type
_entity_poly.pdbx_seq_one_letter_code
_entity_poly.pdbx_strand_id
1 'polypeptide(L)'
;MIVAIDGPAGAGKSTVARALAERLGFRYLDTGAMYRAAALAASQRPDRAPADVARAARIELAPDGRVLLDGVDVTAAIRTADVAEAASRIAADPAVREALVAKQRELLADGDWVAEGRDIGTVVAPNAEIKVFLDADARERARRRAADTGRDPEEVLREQEVRDRRDSERQHSPLRPAGDAVTIDTTALSLDDVVARIAALVARKSEAAAGGGGRSRDGRPRVAVVGFPNVGKSTLVNRLAGVREAVVDSAPGVTRDRKEVTAEWGGRELVLVDTGGVDEADDGVIQRQVRAQVERALAEADVVLLVCDARAGLRPGDAELARLVARAGKPALVVANKIDDLRQVGLAQEFWRLGLGEPLAVSAIHGLGSGDLLDRIVALLPPPAAAPDAPPLPAAAAAPPPAAAATTRPQGAPAVAADRLPQLALIGRPNVGKSSLLNRLFGDERVVVTPIAGTTRDAIDTEVEFAGRRFVLVDTAGIRRRGRIDQPAEWYARLRSERAAERADVAIVVCDASEGVTSDDLRIAELAMRAHCATVIALNKWDATRCDIEEAKARVAARLRQRPPVIAVSAHTGRGLKRLVATALELAARVHERLPTPVLNRFLAEVVAARQPPAVRGKRLRTYYFTQYDTAPPRFALQVSDRSLVARDWVLFLENRLRERFALEGVPLVIDLRERSGRRPASARGRRRVS
;
A
#
# COMPACT_ATOMS: atom_id res chain seq x y z
N MET A 1 13.47 -15.11 14.80
CA MET A 1 13.48 -14.36 13.53
C MET A 1 14.27 -15.13 12.50
N ILE A 2 13.73 -15.30 11.30
CA ILE A 2 14.37 -15.99 10.19
C ILE A 2 14.66 -15.01 9.06
N VAL A 3 15.92 -14.98 8.61
CA VAL A 3 16.37 -14.28 7.41
C VAL A 3 16.67 -15.34 6.34
N ALA A 4 15.81 -15.43 5.33
CA ALA A 4 15.98 -16.32 4.19
C ALA A 4 16.77 -15.63 3.07
N ILE A 5 17.84 -16.26 2.60
CA ILE A 5 18.69 -15.75 1.50
C ILE A 5 18.71 -16.77 0.36
N ASP A 6 18.03 -16.43 -0.74
CA ASP A 6 17.96 -17.22 -1.96
C ASP A 6 18.75 -16.57 -3.10
N GLY A 7 18.97 -17.30 -4.21
CA GLY A 7 19.68 -16.79 -5.38
C GLY A 7 20.46 -17.86 -6.16
N PRO A 8 20.93 -17.55 -7.38
CA PRO A 8 21.67 -18.49 -8.22
C PRO A 8 23.06 -18.81 -7.64
N ALA A 9 23.70 -19.85 -8.18
CA ALA A 9 25.06 -20.21 -7.80
C ALA A 9 26.03 -19.07 -8.15
N GLY A 10 27.00 -18.78 -7.27
CA GLY A 10 27.96 -17.69 -7.48
C GLY A 10 27.47 -16.28 -7.12
N ALA A 11 26.20 -16.10 -6.72
CA ALA A 11 25.66 -14.80 -6.29
C ALA A 11 26.15 -14.33 -4.89
N GLY A 12 27.09 -15.04 -4.26
CA GLY A 12 27.66 -14.65 -2.96
C GLY A 12 26.84 -15.03 -1.71
N LYS A 13 25.79 -15.86 -1.85
CA LYS A 13 24.88 -16.25 -0.75
C LYS A 13 25.58 -16.74 0.51
N SER A 14 26.43 -17.77 0.42
CA SER A 14 27.10 -18.35 1.59
C SER A 14 27.97 -17.34 2.33
N THR A 15 28.71 -16.52 1.58
CA THR A 15 29.58 -15.48 2.13
C THR A 15 28.76 -14.39 2.83
N VAL A 16 27.71 -13.90 2.17
CA VAL A 16 26.80 -12.87 2.72
C VAL A 16 26.05 -13.40 3.94
N ALA A 17 25.51 -14.62 3.87
CA ALA A 17 24.73 -15.23 4.94
C ALA A 17 25.58 -15.46 6.20
N ARG A 18 26.82 -15.93 6.04
CA ARG A 18 27.73 -16.14 7.18
C ARG A 18 28.13 -14.81 7.84
N ALA A 19 28.55 -13.83 7.04
CA ALA A 19 28.92 -12.51 7.56
C ALA A 19 27.72 -11.79 8.22
N LEU A 20 26.52 -11.96 7.68
CA LEU A 20 25.31 -11.43 8.28
C LEU A 20 24.95 -12.14 9.59
N ALA A 21 25.04 -13.47 9.65
CA ALA A 21 24.77 -14.24 10.85
C ALA A 21 25.70 -13.82 12.00
N GLU A 22 26.99 -13.70 11.71
CA GLU A 22 28.00 -13.22 12.66
C GLU A 22 27.69 -11.79 13.14
N ARG A 23 27.39 -10.87 12.20
CA ARG A 23 27.06 -9.48 12.53
C ARG A 23 25.81 -9.34 13.40
N LEU A 24 24.81 -10.20 13.22
CA LEU A 24 23.54 -10.17 13.95
C LEU A 24 23.55 -11.03 15.22
N GLY A 25 24.56 -11.88 15.41
CA GLY A 25 24.54 -12.92 16.45
C GLY A 25 23.51 -14.02 16.20
N PHE A 26 23.11 -14.23 14.95
CA PHE A 26 22.12 -15.24 14.54
C PHE A 26 22.83 -16.56 14.23
N ARG A 27 22.08 -17.68 14.31
CA ARG A 27 22.56 -19.00 13.86
C ARG A 27 22.60 -19.05 12.33
N TYR A 28 23.54 -19.78 11.76
CA TYR A 28 23.71 -19.91 10.30
C TYR A 28 23.29 -21.30 9.82
N LEU A 29 22.44 -21.34 8.79
CA LEU A 29 21.99 -22.58 8.14
C LEU A 29 22.44 -22.62 6.67
N ASP A 30 23.44 -23.45 6.37
CA ASP A 30 23.85 -23.84 5.00
C ASP A 30 23.01 -25.05 4.55
N THR A 31 21.90 -24.80 3.87
CA THR A 31 21.10 -25.91 3.34
C THR A 31 21.84 -26.71 2.27
N GLY A 32 22.75 -26.06 1.52
CA GLY A 32 23.59 -26.72 0.54
C GLY A 32 24.51 -27.77 1.16
N ALA A 33 25.05 -27.52 2.35
CA ALA A 33 25.81 -28.51 3.11
C ALA A 33 24.96 -29.72 3.50
N MET A 34 23.70 -29.52 3.87
CA MET A 34 22.79 -30.62 4.16
C MET A 34 22.53 -31.50 2.94
N TYR A 35 22.27 -30.89 1.77
CA TYR A 35 22.13 -31.66 0.53
C TYR A 35 23.42 -32.40 0.17
N ARG A 36 24.60 -31.81 0.40
CA ARG A 36 25.89 -32.49 0.16
C ARG A 36 26.15 -33.63 1.15
N ALA A 37 25.80 -33.45 2.43
CA ALA A 37 25.89 -34.52 3.43
C ALA A 37 24.93 -35.68 3.10
N ALA A 38 23.71 -35.39 2.66
CA ALA A 38 22.76 -36.40 2.21
C ALA A 38 23.24 -37.14 0.95
N ALA A 39 23.86 -36.42 0.01
CA ALA A 39 24.45 -37.03 -1.18
C ALA A 39 25.63 -37.94 -0.84
N LEU A 40 26.49 -37.51 0.07
CA LEU A 40 27.58 -38.33 0.59
C LEU A 40 27.02 -39.59 1.29
N ALA A 41 26.03 -39.44 2.16
CA ALA A 41 25.37 -40.56 2.84
C ALA A 41 24.77 -41.57 1.86
N ALA A 42 24.11 -41.08 0.79
CA ALA A 42 23.52 -41.92 -0.26
C ALA A 42 24.61 -42.65 -1.07
N SER A 43 25.73 -41.99 -1.37
CA SER A 43 26.86 -42.61 -2.09
C SER A 43 27.52 -43.75 -1.32
N GLN A 44 27.51 -43.68 0.02
CA GLN A 44 28.02 -44.72 0.91
C GLN A 44 27.08 -45.92 1.08
N ARG A 45 25.80 -45.77 0.68
CA ARG A 45 24.75 -46.79 0.83
C ARG A 45 23.97 -46.95 -0.48
N PRO A 46 24.65 -47.39 -1.57
CA PRO A 46 24.06 -47.48 -2.91
C PRO A 46 22.92 -48.52 -2.99
N ASP A 47 22.81 -49.40 -2.00
CA ASP A 47 21.76 -50.41 -1.85
C ASP A 47 20.41 -49.85 -1.36
N ARG A 48 20.37 -48.60 -0.90
CA ARG A 48 19.15 -47.97 -0.35
C ARG A 48 18.69 -46.79 -1.21
N ALA A 49 17.38 -46.56 -1.25
CA ALA A 49 16.83 -45.40 -1.96
C ALA A 49 17.37 -44.10 -1.32
N PRO A 50 17.81 -43.10 -2.11
CA PRO A 50 18.37 -41.85 -1.58
C PRO A 50 17.45 -41.13 -0.59
N ALA A 51 16.13 -41.18 -0.80
CA ALA A 51 15.15 -40.58 0.11
C ALA A 51 15.13 -41.26 1.49
N ASP A 52 15.26 -42.59 1.55
CA ASP A 52 15.31 -43.34 2.80
C ASP A 52 16.60 -43.03 3.57
N VAL A 53 17.72 -42.95 2.85
CA VAL A 53 19.01 -42.53 3.43
C VAL A 53 18.92 -41.10 3.96
N ALA A 54 18.35 -40.18 3.20
CA ALA A 54 18.17 -38.79 3.63
C ALA A 54 17.27 -38.65 4.86
N ARG A 55 16.21 -39.46 5.00
CA ARG A 55 15.35 -39.47 6.21
C ARG A 55 16.12 -39.99 7.42
N ALA A 56 16.85 -41.09 7.26
CA ALA A 56 17.58 -41.75 8.35
C ALA A 56 18.83 -41.00 8.80
N ALA A 57 19.51 -40.30 7.88
CA ALA A 57 20.76 -39.59 8.17
C ALA A 57 20.58 -38.53 9.26
N ARG A 58 21.46 -38.54 10.27
CA ARG A 58 21.57 -37.47 11.26
C ARG A 58 22.59 -36.45 10.75
N ILE A 59 22.11 -35.30 10.30
CA ILE A 59 22.93 -34.22 9.76
C ILE A 59 22.92 -33.08 10.78
N GLU A 60 24.07 -32.77 11.36
CA GLU A 60 24.22 -31.69 12.35
C GLU A 60 25.16 -30.62 11.79
N LEU A 61 24.75 -29.36 11.93
CA LEU A 61 25.55 -28.19 11.55
C LEU A 61 26.08 -27.57 12.84
N ALA A 62 27.37 -27.75 13.10
CA ALA A 62 28.01 -27.21 14.29
C ALA A 62 28.20 -25.69 14.17
N PRO A 63 28.15 -24.94 15.29
CA PRO A 63 28.34 -23.48 15.28
C PRO A 63 29.69 -23.01 14.73
N ASP A 64 30.72 -23.86 14.82
CA ASP A 64 32.06 -23.61 14.28
C ASP A 64 32.18 -23.89 12.77
N GLY A 65 31.08 -24.22 12.10
CA GLY A 65 31.01 -24.47 10.67
C GLY A 65 31.31 -25.91 10.27
N ARG A 66 31.49 -26.82 11.22
CA ARG A 66 31.60 -28.26 10.93
C ARG A 66 30.25 -28.86 10.57
N VAL A 67 30.27 -29.88 9.71
CA VAL A 67 29.10 -30.66 9.32
C VAL A 67 29.33 -32.10 9.76
N LEU A 68 28.49 -32.59 10.66
CA LEU A 68 28.53 -33.95 11.16
C LEU A 68 27.46 -34.79 10.46
N LEU A 69 27.83 -35.94 9.94
CA LEU A 69 26.94 -36.95 9.39
C LEU A 69 27.03 -38.19 10.27
N ASP A 70 25.93 -38.57 10.92
CA ASP A 70 25.87 -39.69 11.86
C ASP A 70 26.97 -39.61 12.96
N GLY A 71 27.31 -38.38 13.38
CA GLY A 71 28.35 -38.09 14.39
C GLY A 71 29.78 -37.97 13.85
N VAL A 72 30.01 -38.20 12.55
CA VAL A 72 31.32 -38.10 11.90
C VAL A 72 31.48 -36.77 11.20
N ASP A 73 32.61 -36.08 11.40
CA ASP A 73 32.92 -34.84 10.68
C ASP A 73 33.16 -35.11 9.19
N VAL A 74 32.26 -34.60 8.35
CA VAL A 74 32.32 -34.73 6.89
C VAL A 74 32.61 -33.40 6.19
N THR A 75 33.01 -32.36 6.93
CA THR A 75 33.16 -30.98 6.42
C THR A 75 34.03 -30.88 5.17
N ALA A 76 35.16 -31.60 5.14
CA ALA A 76 36.04 -31.65 3.97
C ALA A 76 35.46 -32.52 2.86
N ALA A 77 34.89 -33.68 3.21
CA ALA A 77 34.35 -34.65 2.26
C ALA A 77 33.18 -34.09 1.45
N ILE A 78 32.33 -33.25 2.06
CA ILE A 78 31.17 -32.64 1.38
C ILE A 78 31.54 -31.50 0.42
N ARG A 79 32.81 -31.10 0.32
CA ARG A 79 33.27 -29.99 -0.54
C ARG A 79 33.90 -30.47 -1.85
N THR A 80 33.98 -31.78 -2.09
CA THR A 80 34.51 -32.35 -3.34
C THR A 80 33.56 -32.10 -4.51
N ALA A 81 34.11 -32.08 -5.73
CA ALA A 81 33.33 -31.88 -6.95
C ALA A 81 32.28 -32.99 -7.14
N ASP A 82 32.64 -34.24 -6.87
CA ASP A 82 31.76 -35.41 -7.01
C ASP A 82 30.54 -35.32 -6.10
N VAL A 83 30.74 -34.92 -4.82
CA VAL A 83 29.63 -34.74 -3.88
C VAL A 83 28.75 -33.55 -4.27
N ALA A 84 29.33 -32.47 -4.79
CA ALA A 84 28.55 -31.32 -5.27
C ALA A 84 27.68 -31.69 -6.49
N GLU A 85 28.18 -32.54 -7.39
CA GLU A 85 27.40 -33.05 -8.52
C GLU A 85 26.29 -34.01 -8.07
N ALA A 86 26.62 -34.96 -7.18
CA ALA A 86 25.65 -35.88 -6.59
C ALA A 86 24.54 -35.13 -5.84
N ALA A 87 24.88 -34.10 -5.06
CA ALA A 87 23.93 -33.22 -4.39
C ALA A 87 22.97 -32.55 -5.38
N SER A 88 23.46 -32.13 -6.54
CA SER A 88 22.60 -31.53 -7.57
C SER A 88 21.61 -32.53 -8.16
N ARG A 89 21.98 -33.81 -8.27
CA ARG A 89 21.09 -34.89 -8.75
C ARG A 89 20.02 -35.22 -7.71
N ILE A 90 20.42 -35.48 -6.46
CA ILE A 90 19.45 -35.85 -5.42
C ILE A 90 18.52 -34.69 -5.04
N ALA A 91 18.96 -33.43 -5.19
CA ALA A 91 18.10 -32.27 -4.94
C ALA A 91 16.97 -32.11 -5.97
N ALA A 92 16.99 -32.87 -7.07
CA ALA A 92 15.89 -32.93 -8.04
C ALA A 92 14.84 -33.99 -7.69
N ASP A 93 15.14 -34.92 -6.77
CA ASP A 93 14.21 -35.95 -6.30
C ASP A 93 13.24 -35.36 -5.25
N PRO A 94 11.91 -35.32 -5.53
CA PRO A 94 10.93 -34.77 -4.60
C PRO A 94 10.93 -35.43 -3.21
N ALA A 95 11.16 -36.75 -3.12
CA ALA A 95 11.14 -37.48 -1.86
C ALA A 95 12.37 -37.17 -0.99
N VAL A 96 13.52 -36.96 -1.62
CA VAL A 96 14.73 -36.47 -0.92
C VAL A 96 14.52 -35.04 -0.43
N ARG A 97 13.93 -34.17 -1.27
CA ARG A 97 13.63 -32.79 -0.88
C ARG A 97 12.69 -32.74 0.31
N GLU A 98 11.60 -33.50 0.28
CA GLU A 98 10.65 -33.57 1.39
C GLU A 98 11.34 -33.93 2.72
N ALA A 99 12.20 -34.96 2.70
CA ALA A 99 12.97 -35.38 3.87
C ALA A 99 13.89 -34.28 4.41
N LEU A 100 14.60 -33.56 3.53
CA LEU A 100 15.53 -32.51 3.94
C LEU A 100 14.82 -31.23 4.37
N VAL A 101 13.73 -30.85 3.70
CA VAL A 101 12.88 -29.70 4.09
C VAL A 101 12.28 -29.92 5.47
N ALA A 102 11.87 -31.14 5.81
CA ALA A 102 11.39 -31.47 7.16
C ALA A 102 12.47 -31.19 8.23
N LYS A 103 13.71 -31.66 8.01
CA LYS A 103 14.84 -31.41 8.93
C LYS A 103 15.21 -29.92 9.01
N GLN A 104 15.18 -29.20 7.88
CA GLN A 104 15.45 -27.77 7.86
C GLN A 104 14.41 -26.98 8.65
N ARG A 105 13.12 -27.32 8.51
CA ARG A 105 12.04 -26.67 9.27
C ARG A 105 12.13 -26.95 10.76
N GLU A 106 12.53 -28.16 11.14
CA GLU A 106 12.79 -28.50 12.54
C GLU A 106 13.90 -27.63 13.13
N LEU A 107 15.02 -27.45 12.42
CA LEU A 107 16.10 -26.56 12.84
C LEU A 107 15.65 -25.09 12.98
N LEU A 108 14.82 -24.62 12.05
CA LEU A 108 14.32 -23.25 12.02
C LEU A 108 13.17 -22.98 13.01
N ALA A 109 12.64 -24.00 13.68
CA ALA A 109 11.51 -23.87 14.60
C ALA A 109 11.84 -23.06 15.85
N ASP A 110 13.11 -23.02 16.25
CA ASP A 110 13.56 -22.31 17.45
C ASP A 110 14.85 -21.51 17.21
N GLY A 111 14.86 -20.27 17.70
CA GLY A 111 15.97 -19.32 17.62
C GLY A 111 15.95 -18.37 16.43
N ASP A 112 16.98 -17.52 16.38
CA ASP A 112 17.21 -16.57 15.30
C ASP A 112 18.18 -17.15 14.27
N TRP A 113 17.78 -17.15 12.99
CA TRP A 113 18.49 -17.84 11.93
C TRP A 113 18.71 -16.97 10.70
N VAL A 114 19.89 -17.09 10.10
CA VAL A 114 20.15 -16.72 8.71
C VAL A 114 20.29 -18.02 7.92
N ALA A 115 19.33 -18.29 7.05
CA ALA A 115 19.27 -19.51 6.26
C ALA A 115 19.49 -19.20 4.78
N GLU A 116 20.43 -19.90 4.14
CA GLU A 116 20.69 -19.73 2.71
C GLU A 116 20.33 -20.97 1.89
N GLY A 117 19.96 -20.73 0.63
CA GLY A 117 19.62 -21.80 -0.30
C GLY A 117 19.13 -21.31 -1.65
N ARG A 118 18.29 -22.12 -2.27
CA ARG A 118 17.66 -21.81 -3.57
C ARG A 118 16.19 -21.47 -3.44
N ASP A 119 15.53 -22.04 -2.43
CA ASP A 119 14.09 -21.98 -2.22
C ASP A 119 13.73 -21.87 -0.73
N ILE A 120 14.58 -21.20 0.05
CA ILE A 120 14.34 -20.97 1.48
C ILE A 120 13.07 -20.13 1.66
N GLY A 121 12.97 -18.99 0.98
CA GLY A 121 11.85 -18.06 1.11
C GLY A 121 10.56 -18.53 0.44
N THR A 122 10.61 -19.55 -0.42
CA THR A 122 9.45 -20.10 -1.14
C THR A 122 8.96 -21.43 -0.57
N VAL A 123 9.85 -22.31 -0.13
CA VAL A 123 9.52 -23.68 0.29
C VAL A 123 9.85 -23.92 1.75
N VAL A 124 11.08 -23.64 2.19
CA VAL A 124 11.53 -24.05 3.54
C VAL A 124 10.88 -23.18 4.62
N ALA A 125 11.01 -21.86 4.49
CA ALA A 125 10.52 -20.83 5.39
C ALA A 125 9.69 -19.77 4.63
N PRO A 126 8.50 -20.13 4.10
CA PRO A 126 7.62 -19.19 3.39
C PRO A 126 7.07 -18.08 4.29
N ASN A 127 7.20 -18.22 5.60
CA ASN A 127 6.80 -17.20 6.59
C ASN A 127 8.00 -16.48 7.21
N ALA A 128 9.23 -16.65 6.67
CA ALA A 128 10.41 -15.94 7.15
C ALA A 128 10.15 -14.42 7.16
N GLU A 129 10.53 -13.75 8.25
CA GLU A 129 10.26 -12.34 8.47
C GLU A 129 10.97 -11.45 7.45
N ILE A 130 12.11 -11.94 6.94
CA ILE A 130 12.92 -11.30 5.91
C ILE A 130 13.31 -12.34 4.87
N LYS A 131 13.04 -12.02 3.61
CA LYS A 131 13.44 -12.83 2.45
C LYS A 131 14.24 -11.95 1.50
N VAL A 132 15.42 -12.41 1.14
CA VAL A 132 16.35 -11.73 0.24
C VAL A 132 16.64 -12.65 -0.91
N PHE A 133 16.58 -12.12 -2.13
CA PHE A 133 17.06 -12.83 -3.31
C PHE A 133 18.30 -12.12 -3.83
N LEU A 134 19.48 -12.74 -3.71
CA LEU A 134 20.70 -12.21 -4.27
C LEU A 134 20.76 -12.54 -5.75
N ASP A 135 21.04 -11.54 -6.57
CA ASP A 135 21.28 -11.70 -8.00
C ASP A 135 22.66 -11.14 -8.36
N ALA A 136 23.18 -11.57 -9.51
CA ALA A 136 24.38 -11.00 -10.11
C ALA A 136 24.49 -11.40 -11.58
N ASP A 137 25.12 -10.52 -12.38
CA ASP A 137 25.45 -10.81 -13.76
C ASP A 137 26.17 -12.15 -13.91
N ALA A 138 25.78 -12.94 -14.91
CA ALA A 138 26.29 -14.30 -15.09
C ALA A 138 27.82 -14.32 -15.30
N ARG A 139 28.39 -13.33 -15.99
CA ARG A 139 29.84 -13.24 -16.20
C ARG A 139 30.56 -12.91 -14.89
N GLU A 140 29.97 -12.05 -14.07
CA GLU A 140 30.53 -11.72 -12.76
C GLU A 140 30.50 -12.92 -11.80
N ARG A 141 29.39 -13.68 -11.77
CA ARG A 141 29.29 -14.94 -11.01
C ARG A 141 30.29 -15.99 -11.48
N ALA A 142 30.52 -16.07 -12.80
CA ALA A 142 31.50 -16.98 -13.38
C ALA A 142 32.93 -16.56 -13.01
N ARG A 143 33.27 -15.27 -13.09
CA ARG A 143 34.57 -14.72 -12.67
C ARG A 143 34.89 -15.00 -11.21
N ARG A 144 33.94 -14.73 -10.30
CA ARG A 144 34.10 -15.02 -8.85
C ARG A 144 34.37 -16.50 -8.62
N ARG A 145 33.63 -17.37 -9.31
CA ARG A 145 33.79 -18.82 -9.17
C ARG A 145 35.08 -19.33 -9.80
N ALA A 146 35.52 -18.75 -10.91
CA ALA A 146 36.81 -19.03 -11.52
C ALA A 146 37.96 -18.66 -10.58
N ALA A 147 37.88 -17.50 -9.91
CA ALA A 147 38.85 -17.10 -8.89
C ALA A 147 38.92 -18.10 -7.72
N ASP A 148 37.77 -18.61 -7.25
CA ASP A 148 37.74 -19.62 -6.17
C ASP A 148 38.29 -20.99 -6.57
N THR A 149 38.17 -21.38 -7.85
CA THR A 149 38.46 -22.74 -8.33
C THR A 149 39.72 -22.84 -9.18
N GLY A 150 40.32 -21.72 -9.58
CA GLY A 150 41.45 -21.65 -10.50
C GLY A 150 41.11 -22.09 -11.94
N ARG A 151 39.82 -22.23 -12.29
CA ARG A 151 39.36 -22.64 -13.62
C ARG A 151 39.18 -21.45 -14.57
N ASP A 152 39.08 -21.74 -15.87
CA ASP A 152 38.84 -20.72 -16.88
C ASP A 152 37.44 -20.05 -16.73
N PRO A 153 37.35 -18.71 -16.70
CA PRO A 153 36.07 -18.01 -16.54
C PRO A 153 35.03 -18.30 -17.62
N GLU A 154 35.42 -18.57 -18.87
CA GLU A 154 34.45 -18.87 -19.94
C GLU A 154 33.90 -20.28 -19.83
N GLU A 155 34.73 -21.25 -19.44
CA GLU A 155 34.29 -22.61 -19.14
C GLU A 155 33.30 -22.62 -17.97
N VAL A 156 33.63 -21.91 -16.89
CA VAL A 156 32.77 -21.76 -15.71
C VAL A 156 31.45 -21.07 -16.07
N LEU A 157 31.48 -20.07 -16.95
CA LEU A 157 30.26 -19.39 -17.41
C LEU A 157 29.33 -20.34 -18.15
N ARG A 158 29.84 -21.10 -19.13
CA ARG A 158 29.06 -22.08 -19.90
C ARG A 158 28.40 -23.12 -19.00
N GLU A 159 29.15 -23.65 -18.03
CA GLU A 159 28.61 -24.60 -17.05
C GLU A 159 27.54 -23.98 -16.14
N GLN A 160 27.75 -22.75 -15.68
CA GLN A 160 26.79 -22.03 -14.85
C GLN A 160 25.49 -21.74 -15.61
N GLU A 161 25.55 -21.33 -16.88
CA GLU A 161 24.37 -21.05 -17.70
C GLU A 161 23.51 -22.30 -17.96
N VAL A 162 24.16 -23.44 -18.23
CA VAL A 162 23.45 -24.73 -18.38
C VAL A 162 22.78 -25.11 -17.06
N ARG A 163 23.49 -24.93 -15.94
CA ARG A 163 22.98 -25.25 -14.61
C ARG A 163 21.80 -24.35 -14.21
N ASP A 164 21.93 -23.04 -14.42
CA ASP A 164 20.91 -22.05 -14.05
C ASP A 164 19.61 -22.28 -14.85
N ARG A 165 19.71 -22.54 -16.15
CA ARG A 165 18.56 -22.91 -16.99
C ARG A 165 17.86 -24.15 -16.45
N ARG A 166 18.63 -25.20 -16.18
CA ARG A 166 18.11 -26.45 -15.60
C ARG A 166 17.48 -26.24 -14.22
N ASP A 167 17.99 -25.31 -13.41
CA ASP A 167 17.48 -25.02 -12.06
C ASP A 167 16.21 -24.14 -12.09
N SER A 168 16.09 -23.23 -13.07
CA SER A 168 14.91 -22.37 -13.25
C SER A 168 13.74 -23.07 -13.95
N GLU A 169 14.02 -24.06 -14.80
CA GLU A 169 13.01 -24.82 -15.57
C GLU A 169 12.50 -26.09 -14.86
N ARG A 170 12.93 -26.37 -13.61
CA ARG A 170 12.46 -27.57 -12.90
C ARG A 170 10.97 -27.53 -12.62
N GLN A 171 10.32 -28.69 -12.77
CA GLN A 171 8.92 -28.89 -12.43
C GLN A 171 8.64 -28.68 -10.93
N HIS A 172 9.61 -28.99 -10.06
CA HIS A 172 9.49 -28.87 -8.61
C HIS A 172 10.54 -27.91 -8.05
N SER A 173 10.09 -26.93 -7.25
CA SER A 173 10.92 -25.91 -6.58
C SER A 173 11.90 -25.19 -7.53
N PRO A 174 11.41 -24.56 -8.63
CA PRO A 174 12.27 -23.81 -9.54
C PRO A 174 12.94 -22.66 -8.80
N LEU A 175 14.18 -22.33 -9.17
CA LEU A 175 14.87 -21.16 -8.63
C LEU A 175 14.11 -19.88 -9.04
N ARG A 176 13.32 -19.34 -8.12
CA ARG A 176 12.51 -18.13 -8.28
C ARG A 176 12.48 -17.34 -6.98
N PRO A 177 12.54 -16.00 -7.04
CA PRO A 177 12.34 -15.18 -5.85
C PRO A 177 10.93 -15.41 -5.27
N ALA A 178 10.83 -15.43 -3.94
CA ALA A 178 9.52 -15.39 -3.26
C ALA A 178 8.82 -14.05 -3.58
N GLY A 179 7.47 -14.05 -3.59
CA GLY A 179 6.69 -12.87 -4.00
C GLY A 179 6.93 -11.62 -3.14
N ASP A 180 7.39 -11.80 -1.91
CA ASP A 180 7.76 -10.77 -0.93
C ASP A 180 9.28 -10.65 -0.71
N ALA A 181 10.12 -11.33 -1.52
CA ALA A 181 11.57 -11.24 -1.39
C ALA A 181 12.11 -9.89 -1.89
N VAL A 182 13.07 -9.34 -1.16
CA VAL A 182 13.85 -8.17 -1.59
C VAL A 182 15.00 -8.64 -2.47
N THR A 183 14.97 -8.31 -3.76
CA THR A 183 16.07 -8.60 -4.68
C THR A 183 17.22 -7.62 -4.49
N ILE A 184 18.45 -8.13 -4.34
CA ILE A 184 19.68 -7.34 -4.26
C ILE A 184 20.63 -7.81 -5.37
N ASP A 185 20.93 -6.91 -6.31
CA ASP A 185 21.98 -7.12 -7.30
C ASP A 185 23.35 -6.89 -6.66
N THR A 186 24.16 -7.94 -6.63
CA THR A 186 25.50 -7.97 -6.01
C THR A 186 26.63 -7.73 -7.02
N THR A 187 26.31 -7.42 -8.29
CA THR A 187 27.31 -7.31 -9.38
C THR A 187 28.39 -6.28 -9.06
N ALA A 188 28.02 -5.10 -8.57
CA ALA A 188 28.94 -3.98 -8.30
C ALA A 188 29.03 -3.61 -6.81
N LEU A 189 28.60 -4.49 -5.91
CA LEU A 189 28.57 -4.23 -4.47
C LEU A 189 29.66 -5.02 -3.75
N SER A 190 30.27 -4.40 -2.73
CA SER A 190 31.15 -5.12 -1.81
C SER A 190 30.34 -6.04 -0.88
N LEU A 191 31.01 -7.02 -0.26
CA LEU A 191 30.38 -7.88 0.75
C LEU A 191 29.76 -7.05 1.88
N ASP A 192 30.49 -6.05 2.37
CA ASP A 192 30.06 -5.18 3.47
C ASP A 192 28.82 -4.35 3.08
N ASP A 193 28.74 -3.87 1.84
CA ASP A 193 27.55 -3.15 1.35
C ASP A 193 26.32 -4.05 1.33
N VAL A 194 26.46 -5.29 0.84
CA VAL A 194 25.36 -6.24 0.79
C VAL A 194 24.92 -6.62 2.21
N VAL A 195 25.86 -6.93 3.09
CA VAL A 195 25.58 -7.26 4.50
C VAL A 195 24.94 -6.07 5.22
N ALA A 196 25.42 -4.84 5.01
CA ALA A 196 24.84 -3.64 5.60
C ALA A 196 23.41 -3.38 5.12
N ARG A 197 23.13 -3.61 3.82
CA ARG A 197 21.76 -3.49 3.28
C ARG A 197 20.81 -4.51 3.89
N ILE A 198 21.24 -5.76 4.06
CA ILE A 198 20.40 -6.79 4.68
C ILE A 198 20.25 -6.53 6.19
N ALA A 199 21.32 -6.15 6.88
CA ALA A 199 21.26 -5.76 8.29
C ALA A 199 20.32 -4.56 8.52
N ALA A 200 20.25 -3.60 7.59
CA ALA A 200 19.29 -2.50 7.66
C ALA A 200 17.83 -2.96 7.41
N LEU A 201 17.61 -4.02 6.63
CA LEU A 201 16.28 -4.67 6.56
C LEU A 201 15.92 -5.32 7.90
N VAL A 202 16.89 -6.00 8.52
CA VAL A 202 16.74 -6.63 9.85
C VAL A 202 16.47 -5.60 10.93
N ALA A 203 17.23 -4.51 10.96
CA ALA A 203 17.05 -3.41 11.89
C ALA A 203 15.66 -2.78 11.71
N ARG A 204 15.25 -2.42 10.49
CA ARG A 204 13.89 -1.88 10.24
C ARG A 204 12.78 -2.84 10.63
N LYS A 205 12.97 -4.14 10.40
CA LYS A 205 11.99 -5.16 10.80
C LYS A 205 11.95 -5.35 12.32
N SER A 206 13.11 -5.29 12.96
CA SER A 206 13.27 -5.40 14.41
C SER A 206 12.78 -4.14 15.11
N GLU A 207 12.95 -2.96 14.54
CA GLU A 207 12.37 -1.69 14.99
C GLU A 207 10.85 -1.67 14.79
N ALA A 208 10.36 -2.26 13.69
CA ALA A 208 8.94 -2.49 13.50
C ALA A 208 8.36 -3.52 14.51
N ALA A 209 9.18 -4.45 15.02
CA ALA A 209 8.79 -5.45 16.02
C ALA A 209 8.97 -4.96 17.47
N ALA A 210 10.01 -4.18 17.75
CA ALA A 210 10.38 -3.61 19.05
C ALA A 210 9.63 -2.30 19.33
N GLY A 211 9.22 -1.58 18.29
CA GLY A 211 8.27 -0.48 18.34
C GLY A 211 6.84 -0.96 18.55
N GLY A 212 6.64 -1.95 19.44
CA GLY A 212 5.38 -2.61 19.78
C GLY A 212 4.32 -1.66 20.36
N GLY A 213 3.81 -0.80 19.50
CA GLY A 213 2.53 -0.12 19.53
C GLY A 213 2.03 -0.18 18.09
N GLY A 214 0.87 -0.80 17.89
CA GLY A 214 0.30 -1.30 16.64
C GLY A 214 0.10 -0.27 15.54
N ARG A 215 1.18 0.27 14.99
CA ARG A 215 1.12 1.15 13.81
C ARG A 215 1.22 0.33 12.53
N SER A 216 0.40 0.65 11.52
CA SER A 216 0.50 0.08 10.17
C SER A 216 1.82 0.48 9.49
N ARG A 217 2.13 -0.11 8.32
CA ARG A 217 3.36 0.16 7.53
C ARG A 217 3.61 1.65 7.21
N ASP A 218 2.60 2.50 7.40
CA ASP A 218 2.59 3.95 7.19
C ASP A 218 2.50 4.77 8.50
N GLY A 219 2.64 4.13 9.67
CA GLY A 219 2.62 4.79 10.97
C GLY A 219 1.24 5.03 11.59
N ARG A 220 0.14 4.57 10.97
CA ARG A 220 -1.22 4.83 11.46
C ARG A 220 -1.68 3.84 12.54
N PRO A 221 -2.40 4.27 13.57
CA PRO A 221 -2.88 3.38 14.62
C PRO A 221 -3.79 2.25 14.12
N ARG A 222 -3.63 1.03 14.64
CA ARG A 222 -4.43 -0.14 14.22
C ARG A 222 -5.50 -0.49 15.25
N VAL A 223 -6.70 -0.79 14.78
CA VAL A 223 -7.84 -1.16 15.61
C VAL A 223 -8.33 -2.54 15.18
N ALA A 224 -8.10 -3.56 16.01
CA ALA A 224 -8.56 -4.92 15.71
C ALA A 224 -10.03 -5.09 16.07
N VAL A 225 -10.82 -5.64 15.15
CA VAL A 225 -12.24 -5.96 15.36
C VAL A 225 -12.37 -7.47 15.52
N VAL A 226 -12.56 -7.92 16.76
CA VAL A 226 -12.63 -9.33 17.16
C VAL A 226 -14.01 -9.71 17.67
N GLY A 227 -14.38 -10.97 17.56
CA GLY A 227 -15.68 -11.49 17.97
C GLY A 227 -16.07 -12.73 17.18
N PHE A 228 -17.10 -13.44 17.63
CA PHE A 228 -17.57 -14.66 16.96
C PHE A 228 -18.02 -14.42 15.51
N PRO A 229 -18.13 -15.48 14.68
CA PRO A 229 -18.84 -15.42 13.41
C PRO A 229 -20.23 -14.79 13.56
N ASN A 230 -20.70 -14.11 12.52
CA ASN A 230 -22.07 -13.57 12.40
C ASN A 230 -22.52 -12.51 13.42
N VAL A 231 -21.62 -12.00 14.29
CA VAL A 231 -21.92 -10.86 15.19
C VAL A 231 -21.96 -9.50 14.46
N GLY A 232 -21.58 -9.47 13.18
CA GLY A 232 -21.59 -8.26 12.34
C GLY A 232 -20.28 -7.46 12.31
N LYS A 233 -19.12 -8.12 12.50
CA LYS A 233 -17.78 -7.49 12.45
C LYS A 233 -17.52 -6.75 11.14
N SER A 234 -17.67 -7.43 10.00
CA SER A 234 -17.43 -6.85 8.67
C SER A 234 -18.39 -5.69 8.36
N THR A 235 -19.65 -5.82 8.77
CA THR A 235 -20.65 -4.76 8.65
C THR A 235 -20.25 -3.53 9.48
N LEU A 236 -19.75 -3.74 10.69
CA LEU A 236 -19.27 -2.68 11.57
C LEU A 236 -18.02 -2.01 10.99
N VAL A 237 -17.04 -2.77 10.50
CA VAL A 237 -15.82 -2.24 9.88
C VAL A 237 -16.15 -1.36 8.67
N ASN A 238 -16.99 -1.85 7.77
CA ASN A 238 -17.41 -1.09 6.59
C ASN A 238 -18.11 0.23 6.96
N ARG A 239 -18.94 0.19 8.01
CA ARG A 239 -19.60 1.37 8.56
C ARG A 239 -18.60 2.37 9.10
N LEU A 240 -17.69 1.92 9.97
CA LEU A 240 -16.70 2.78 10.61
C LEU A 240 -15.73 3.40 9.59
N ALA A 241 -15.48 2.70 8.47
CA ALA A 241 -14.70 3.20 7.34
C ALA A 241 -15.44 4.23 6.45
N GLY A 242 -16.71 4.53 6.71
CA GLY A 242 -17.46 5.55 5.98
C GLY A 242 -17.93 5.13 4.58
N VAL A 243 -17.86 3.83 4.24
CA VAL A 243 -18.34 3.31 2.96
C VAL A 243 -19.86 3.13 3.06
N ARG A 244 -20.63 4.00 2.39
CA ARG A 244 -22.07 3.77 2.19
C ARG A 244 -22.28 2.70 1.11
N GLU A 245 -22.72 1.54 1.58
CA GLU A 245 -23.45 0.45 0.92
C GLU A 245 -22.81 -0.31 -0.26
N ALA A 246 -22.59 -1.59 0.06
CA ALA A 246 -22.36 -2.80 -0.72
C ALA A 246 -22.75 -2.82 -2.21
N VAL A 247 -21.85 -3.41 -3.01
CA VAL A 247 -22.21 -4.62 -3.76
C VAL A 247 -21.37 -5.75 -3.19
N VAL A 248 -22.06 -6.76 -2.66
CA VAL A 248 -21.51 -8.09 -2.43
C VAL A 248 -21.31 -8.70 -3.81
N ASP A 249 -20.06 -8.88 -4.24
CA ASP A 249 -19.78 -9.81 -5.32
C ASP A 249 -19.58 -11.19 -4.67
N SER A 250 -20.65 -11.96 -4.63
CA SER A 250 -20.61 -13.38 -4.26
C SER A 250 -20.12 -14.18 -5.46
N ALA A 251 -18.82 -14.06 -5.75
CA ALA A 251 -18.10 -15.08 -6.51
C ALA A 251 -17.69 -16.19 -5.51
N PRO A 252 -18.22 -17.43 -5.64
CA PRO A 252 -17.77 -18.53 -4.80
C PRO A 252 -16.33 -18.88 -5.19
N GLY A 253 -15.40 -18.69 -4.24
CA GLY A 253 -14.02 -19.18 -4.39
C GLY A 253 -12.91 -18.14 -4.24
N VAL A 254 -12.87 -17.41 -3.12
CA VAL A 254 -11.61 -16.76 -2.69
C VAL A 254 -11.45 -16.91 -1.17
N THR A 255 -10.41 -17.61 -0.79
CA THR A 255 -9.99 -17.88 0.59
C THR A 255 -9.70 -16.58 1.37
N ARG A 256 -10.51 -16.36 2.42
CA ARG A 256 -10.15 -15.93 3.80
C ARG A 256 -8.83 -15.15 4.06
N ASP A 257 -8.64 -13.98 3.47
CA ASP A 257 -7.62 -13.03 3.95
C ASP A 257 -8.24 -11.86 4.76
N ARG A 258 -7.55 -11.50 5.84
CA ARG A 258 -7.87 -10.45 6.82
C ARG A 258 -8.10 -9.11 6.10
N LYS A 259 -9.29 -8.52 6.22
CA LYS A 259 -9.61 -7.23 5.56
C LYS A 259 -9.12 -6.07 6.42
N GLU A 260 -8.14 -5.34 5.91
CA GLU A 260 -7.70 -4.06 6.47
C GLU A 260 -8.42 -2.92 5.74
N VAL A 261 -9.03 -2.02 6.50
CA VAL A 261 -9.76 -0.87 5.97
C VAL A 261 -9.33 0.39 6.70
N THR A 262 -8.92 1.41 5.96
CA THR A 262 -8.59 2.72 6.54
C THR A 262 -9.87 3.47 6.89
N ALA A 263 -9.92 4.05 8.09
CA ALA A 263 -10.96 4.96 8.53
C ALA A 263 -10.33 6.28 8.99
N GLU A 264 -11.06 7.39 8.83
CA GLU A 264 -10.67 8.71 9.35
C GLU A 264 -11.81 9.24 10.21
N TRP A 265 -11.48 9.59 11.46
CA TRP A 265 -12.43 10.20 12.38
C TRP A 265 -11.77 11.32 13.16
N GLY A 266 -12.36 12.52 13.11
CA GLY A 266 -11.84 13.70 13.80
C GLY A 266 -10.42 14.11 13.37
N GLY A 267 -10.03 13.85 12.11
CA GLY A 267 -8.67 14.09 11.63
C GLY A 267 -7.63 13.06 12.08
N ARG A 268 -8.07 11.97 12.71
CA ARG A 268 -7.23 10.82 13.08
C ARG A 268 -7.47 9.69 12.09
N GLU A 269 -6.48 9.38 11.27
CA GLU A 269 -6.50 8.18 10.45
C GLU A 269 -6.13 6.95 11.30
N LEU A 270 -6.87 5.86 11.09
CA LEU A 270 -6.65 4.58 11.76
C LEU A 270 -6.94 3.44 10.78
N VAL A 271 -6.35 2.28 11.03
CA VAL A 271 -6.59 1.07 10.23
C VAL A 271 -7.46 0.12 11.04
N LEU A 272 -8.69 -0.09 10.57
CA LEU A 272 -9.59 -1.12 11.09
C LEU A 272 -9.20 -2.47 10.50
N VAL A 273 -9.05 -3.48 11.35
CA VAL A 273 -8.65 -4.80 10.92
C VAL A 273 -9.72 -5.82 11.28
N ASP A 274 -10.44 -6.33 10.28
CA ASP A 274 -11.45 -7.37 10.46
C ASP A 274 -10.78 -8.74 10.55
N THR A 275 -10.94 -9.41 11.69
CA THR A 275 -10.35 -10.74 11.88
C THR A 275 -11.16 -11.85 11.23
N GLY A 276 -12.18 -11.58 10.42
CA GLY A 276 -12.94 -12.61 9.69
C GLY A 276 -13.71 -13.58 10.59
N GLY A 277 -14.65 -14.31 10.02
CA GLY A 277 -15.30 -15.47 10.66
C GLY A 277 -14.73 -16.75 10.05
N VAL A 278 -14.44 -17.75 10.88
CA VAL A 278 -14.12 -19.10 10.37
C VAL A 278 -15.42 -19.69 9.86
N ASP A 279 -15.47 -20.11 8.59
CA ASP A 279 -16.58 -20.91 8.07
C ASP A 279 -16.65 -22.27 8.78
N GLU A 280 -17.87 -22.75 8.84
CA GLU A 280 -18.40 -23.92 9.55
C GLU A 280 -17.59 -25.21 9.28
N ALA A 281 -16.85 -25.67 10.29
CA ALA A 281 -16.40 -27.06 10.43
C ALA A 281 -16.04 -27.35 11.90
N ASP A 282 -16.72 -28.31 12.53
CA ASP A 282 -16.55 -28.90 13.87
C ASP A 282 -16.01 -28.05 15.05
N ASP A 283 -16.82 -28.01 16.11
CA ASP A 283 -16.70 -27.16 17.31
C ASP A 283 -15.33 -27.18 18.03
N GLY A 284 -14.54 -28.25 17.90
CA GLY A 284 -13.23 -28.40 18.55
C GLY A 284 -12.04 -27.78 17.80
N VAL A 285 -12.12 -27.63 16.48
CA VAL A 285 -11.03 -27.08 15.64
C VAL A 285 -11.17 -25.56 15.49
N ILE A 286 -12.42 -25.07 15.51
CA ILE A 286 -12.78 -23.64 15.42
C ILE A 286 -12.11 -22.84 16.55
N GLN A 287 -12.13 -23.34 17.80
CA GLN A 287 -11.59 -22.58 18.93
C GLN A 287 -10.09 -22.28 18.81
N ARG A 288 -9.26 -23.23 18.35
CA ARG A 288 -7.81 -23.02 18.19
C ARG A 288 -7.47 -22.09 17.03
N GLN A 289 -8.19 -22.19 15.91
CA GLN A 289 -7.98 -21.32 14.75
C GLN A 289 -8.49 -19.89 14.98
N VAL A 290 -9.68 -19.73 15.59
CA VAL A 290 -10.18 -18.42 16.05
C VAL A 290 -9.17 -17.79 17.00
N ARG A 291 -8.67 -18.58 17.96
CA ARG A 291 -7.70 -18.10 18.96
C ARG A 291 -6.39 -17.63 18.33
N ALA A 292 -5.78 -18.41 17.43
CA ALA A 292 -4.55 -18.01 16.77
C ALA A 292 -4.72 -16.77 15.87
N GLN A 293 -5.92 -16.54 15.33
CA GLN A 293 -6.24 -15.35 14.54
C GLN A 293 -6.47 -14.12 15.43
N VAL A 294 -7.16 -14.31 16.55
CA VAL A 294 -7.36 -13.28 17.58
C VAL A 294 -6.04 -12.89 18.24
N GLU A 295 -5.18 -13.85 18.61
CA GLU A 295 -3.87 -13.57 19.23
C GLU A 295 -2.95 -12.76 18.29
N ARG A 296 -2.94 -13.07 16.99
CA ARG A 296 -2.22 -12.26 15.99
C ARG A 296 -2.81 -10.86 15.83
N ALA A 297 -4.13 -10.74 15.81
CA ALA A 297 -4.79 -9.45 15.73
C ALA A 297 -4.55 -8.59 16.98
N LEU A 298 -4.55 -9.23 18.16
CA LEU A 298 -4.19 -8.62 19.42
C LEU A 298 -2.74 -8.15 19.40
N ALA A 299 -1.79 -8.93 18.87
CA ALA A 299 -0.38 -8.55 18.81
C ALA A 299 -0.15 -7.25 18.01
N GLU A 300 -0.90 -7.05 16.93
CA GLU A 300 -0.70 -5.92 16.00
C GLU A 300 -1.61 -4.71 16.25
N ALA A 301 -2.61 -4.80 17.13
CA ALA A 301 -3.54 -3.69 17.40
C ALA A 301 -2.98 -2.67 18.39
N ASP A 302 -3.39 -1.41 18.28
CA ASP A 302 -3.32 -0.42 19.35
C ASP A 302 -4.56 -0.46 20.24
N VAL A 303 -5.73 -0.65 19.63
CA VAL A 303 -7.04 -0.71 20.32
C VAL A 303 -7.80 -1.93 19.83
N VAL A 304 -8.54 -2.58 20.72
CA VAL A 304 -9.30 -3.80 20.41
C VAL A 304 -10.79 -3.55 20.57
N LEU A 305 -11.59 -3.93 19.57
CA LEU A 305 -13.05 -3.95 19.64
C LEU A 305 -13.52 -5.40 19.78
N LEU A 306 -14.10 -5.73 20.93
CA LEU A 306 -14.79 -7.01 21.13
C LEU A 306 -16.26 -6.85 20.75
N VAL A 307 -16.63 -7.36 19.57
CA VAL A 307 -17.98 -7.25 19.01
C VAL A 307 -18.81 -8.46 19.41
N CYS A 308 -19.92 -8.20 20.09
CA CYS A 308 -20.91 -9.19 20.49
C CYS A 308 -22.26 -8.91 19.82
N ASP A 309 -23.08 -9.94 19.66
CA ASP A 309 -24.44 -9.81 19.16
C ASP A 309 -25.41 -9.56 20.33
N ALA A 310 -25.94 -8.34 20.44
CA ALA A 310 -26.82 -7.95 21.53
C ALA A 310 -28.16 -8.71 21.54
N ARG A 311 -28.60 -9.26 20.40
CA ARG A 311 -29.84 -10.05 20.31
C ARG A 311 -29.63 -11.50 20.71
N ALA A 312 -28.43 -12.03 20.48
CA ALA A 312 -28.07 -13.38 20.86
C ALA A 312 -27.69 -13.50 22.36
N GLY A 313 -27.42 -12.38 23.03
CA GLY A 313 -26.98 -12.35 24.43
C GLY A 313 -25.54 -12.84 24.60
N LEU A 314 -25.12 -13.01 25.86
CA LEU A 314 -23.75 -13.39 26.19
C LEU A 314 -23.50 -14.89 25.98
N ARG A 315 -22.63 -15.26 25.03
CA ARG A 315 -22.29 -16.67 24.79
C ARG A 315 -21.08 -17.12 25.62
N PRO A 316 -20.95 -18.42 25.94
CA PRO A 316 -19.81 -18.95 26.71
C PRO A 316 -18.44 -18.56 26.14
N GLY A 317 -18.31 -18.56 24.81
CA GLY A 317 -17.05 -18.19 24.16
C GLY A 317 -16.73 -16.70 24.16
N ASP A 318 -17.72 -15.80 24.32
CA ASP A 318 -17.47 -14.35 24.40
C ASP A 318 -16.65 -14.02 25.67
N ALA A 319 -16.87 -14.77 26.76
CA ALA A 319 -16.07 -14.65 27.99
C ALA A 319 -14.63 -15.14 27.82
N GLU A 320 -14.38 -16.18 27.00
CA GLU A 320 -13.02 -16.64 26.70
C GLU A 320 -12.26 -15.63 25.85
N LEU A 321 -12.91 -15.06 24.82
CA LEU A 321 -12.34 -13.98 24.02
C LEU A 321 -12.04 -12.76 24.88
N ALA A 322 -12.93 -12.37 25.80
CA ALA A 322 -12.67 -11.26 26.71
C ALA A 322 -11.45 -11.50 27.60
N ARG A 323 -11.22 -12.74 28.08
CA ARG A 323 -10.00 -13.10 28.83
C ARG A 323 -8.74 -13.04 27.97
N LEU A 324 -8.82 -13.36 26.68
CA LEU A 324 -7.69 -13.21 25.74
C LEU A 324 -7.36 -11.73 25.51
N VAL A 325 -8.39 -10.91 25.27
CA VAL A 325 -8.25 -9.46 25.11
C VAL A 325 -7.65 -8.82 26.37
N ALA A 326 -8.16 -9.20 27.56
CA ALA A 326 -7.64 -8.70 28.84
C ALA A 326 -6.16 -9.05 29.05
N ARG A 327 -5.75 -10.28 28.73
CA ARG A 327 -4.35 -10.73 28.86
C ARG A 327 -3.38 -10.02 27.90
N ALA A 328 -3.86 -9.49 26.78
CA ALA A 328 -3.03 -8.75 25.85
C ALA A 328 -2.59 -7.38 26.40
N GLY A 329 -3.23 -6.87 27.47
CA GLY A 329 -2.85 -5.61 28.12
C GLY A 329 -3.11 -4.36 27.28
N LYS A 330 -3.91 -4.47 26.22
CA LYS A 330 -4.23 -3.37 25.28
C LYS A 330 -5.55 -2.70 25.61
N PRO A 331 -5.73 -1.39 25.32
CA PRO A 331 -7.02 -0.73 25.41
C PRO A 331 -8.10 -1.49 24.62
N ALA A 332 -9.21 -1.82 25.28
CA ALA A 332 -10.29 -2.60 24.70
C ALA A 332 -11.65 -1.93 24.91
N LEU A 333 -12.54 -2.09 23.93
CA LEU A 333 -13.93 -1.65 23.98
C LEU A 333 -14.85 -2.83 23.68
N VAL A 334 -15.93 -2.95 24.47
CA VAL A 334 -16.98 -3.93 24.20
C VAL A 334 -18.05 -3.27 23.33
N VAL A 335 -18.39 -3.90 22.21
CA VAL A 335 -19.38 -3.41 21.25
C VAL A 335 -20.56 -4.37 21.20
N ALA A 336 -21.69 -3.96 21.77
CA ALA A 336 -22.96 -4.68 21.69
C ALA A 336 -23.66 -4.30 20.38
N ASN A 337 -23.44 -5.09 19.33
CA ASN A 337 -23.93 -4.84 17.97
C ASN A 337 -25.35 -5.36 17.75
N LYS A 338 -26.02 -4.91 16.68
CA LYS A 338 -27.42 -5.25 16.28
C LYS A 338 -28.51 -4.62 17.17
N ILE A 339 -28.21 -3.47 17.79
CA ILE A 339 -29.19 -2.65 18.52
C ILE A 339 -29.84 -1.68 17.54
N ASP A 340 -30.87 -2.16 16.83
CA ASP A 340 -31.44 -1.46 15.68
C ASP A 340 -32.53 -0.42 16.06
N ASP A 341 -33.08 -0.50 17.28
CA ASP A 341 -34.04 0.47 17.85
C ASP A 341 -33.54 0.96 19.23
N LEU A 342 -33.84 2.21 19.59
CA LEU A 342 -33.48 2.83 20.88
C LEU A 342 -34.01 2.04 22.10
N ARG A 343 -35.13 1.32 21.96
CA ARG A 343 -35.68 0.44 22.99
C ARG A 343 -34.80 -0.76 23.30
N GLN A 344 -33.93 -1.16 22.36
CA GLN A 344 -33.04 -2.31 22.49
C GLN A 344 -31.71 -1.95 23.17
N VAL A 345 -31.45 -0.67 23.48
CA VAL A 345 -30.19 -0.23 24.10
C VAL A 345 -29.93 -0.94 25.44
N GLY A 346 -30.99 -1.33 26.17
CA GLY A 346 -30.88 -2.11 27.40
C GLY A 346 -30.21 -3.48 27.23
N LEU A 347 -30.25 -4.08 26.04
CA LEU A 347 -29.59 -5.37 25.77
C LEU A 347 -28.07 -5.30 25.91
N ALA A 348 -27.47 -4.10 25.77
CA ALA A 348 -26.04 -3.92 25.98
C ALA A 348 -25.61 -4.19 27.44
N GLN A 349 -26.53 -4.09 28.42
CA GLN A 349 -26.18 -4.21 29.84
C GLN A 349 -25.63 -5.60 30.22
N GLU A 350 -26.04 -6.65 29.52
CA GLU A 350 -25.56 -8.02 29.81
C GLU A 350 -24.04 -8.15 29.66
N PHE A 351 -23.44 -7.36 28.76
CA PHE A 351 -22.02 -7.45 28.43
C PHE A 351 -21.09 -6.77 29.44
N TRP A 352 -21.62 -6.08 30.46
CA TRP A 352 -20.83 -5.66 31.62
C TRP A 352 -20.11 -6.84 32.29
N ARG A 353 -20.69 -8.05 32.20
CA ARG A 353 -20.13 -9.30 32.74
C ARG A 353 -18.79 -9.69 32.11
N LEU A 354 -18.41 -9.13 30.97
CA LEU A 354 -17.12 -9.38 30.31
C LEU A 354 -15.94 -8.70 31.00
N GLY A 355 -16.18 -7.71 31.87
CA GLY A 355 -15.14 -7.07 32.68
C GLY A 355 -14.17 -6.17 31.91
N LEU A 356 -14.52 -5.77 30.67
CA LEU A 356 -13.69 -4.93 29.80
C LEU A 356 -14.17 -3.47 29.73
N GLY A 357 -14.95 -3.03 30.72
CA GLY A 357 -15.51 -1.67 30.79
C GLY A 357 -16.94 -1.56 30.23
N GLU A 358 -17.37 -0.31 30.01
CA GLU A 358 -18.73 0.02 29.57
C GLU A 358 -19.02 -0.52 28.16
N PRO A 359 -20.07 -1.35 27.97
CA PRO A 359 -20.46 -1.85 26.65
C PRO A 359 -21.15 -0.76 25.83
N LEU A 360 -20.65 -0.53 24.62
CA LEU A 360 -21.18 0.46 23.68
C LEU A 360 -22.27 -0.17 22.82
N ALA A 361 -23.48 0.39 22.89
CA ALA A 361 -24.62 -0.03 22.10
C ALA A 361 -24.51 0.47 20.65
N VAL A 362 -24.45 -0.44 19.68
CA VAL A 362 -24.22 -0.09 18.27
C VAL A 362 -25.16 -0.83 17.32
N SER A 363 -25.59 -0.16 16.25
CA SER A 363 -26.11 -0.81 15.06
C SER A 363 -25.18 -0.59 13.88
N ALA A 364 -24.46 -1.65 13.50
CA ALA A 364 -23.66 -1.68 12.28
C ALA A 364 -24.48 -1.51 10.99
N ILE A 365 -25.81 -1.75 11.02
CA ILE A 365 -26.72 -1.62 9.86
C ILE A 365 -27.47 -0.29 9.83
N HIS A 366 -27.90 0.28 10.96
CA HIS A 366 -28.67 1.54 10.99
C HIS A 366 -27.91 2.79 11.47
N GLY A 367 -26.84 2.62 12.23
CA GLY A 367 -25.81 3.65 12.44
C GLY A 367 -25.86 4.23 13.84
N LEU A 368 -26.77 3.69 14.64
CA LEU A 368 -26.89 3.98 16.06
C LEU A 368 -25.55 3.68 16.74
N GLY A 369 -25.05 4.65 17.53
CA GLY A 369 -23.86 4.49 18.37
C GLY A 369 -22.50 4.38 17.64
N SER A 370 -22.46 4.37 16.30
CA SER A 370 -21.18 4.22 15.59
C SER A 370 -20.27 5.44 15.70
N GLY A 371 -20.84 6.64 15.88
CA GLY A 371 -20.09 7.87 16.16
C GLY A 371 -19.47 7.85 17.56
N ASP A 372 -20.27 7.53 18.58
CA ASP A 372 -19.80 7.40 19.97
C ASP A 372 -18.69 6.32 20.08
N LEU A 373 -18.83 5.22 19.33
CA LEU A 373 -17.80 4.21 19.21
C LEU A 373 -16.50 4.77 18.60
N LEU A 374 -16.58 5.56 17.52
CA LEU A 374 -15.40 6.18 16.90
C LEU A 374 -14.72 7.20 17.81
N ASP A 375 -15.50 7.98 18.56
CA ASP A 375 -14.97 8.92 19.56
C ASP A 375 -14.18 8.17 20.65
N ARG A 376 -14.73 7.07 21.17
CA ARG A 376 -14.05 6.24 22.16
C ARG A 376 -12.82 5.52 21.60
N ILE A 377 -12.87 5.07 20.35
CA ILE A 377 -11.71 4.49 19.66
C ILE A 377 -10.59 5.53 19.59
N VAL A 378 -10.85 6.71 19.04
CA VAL A 378 -9.83 7.75 18.84
C VAL A 378 -9.23 8.20 20.17
N ALA A 379 -10.03 8.30 21.23
CA ALA A 379 -9.54 8.64 22.57
C ALA A 379 -8.56 7.61 23.16
N LEU A 380 -8.62 6.35 22.72
CA LEU A 380 -7.73 5.28 23.17
C LEU A 380 -6.51 5.06 22.27
N LEU A 381 -6.47 5.67 21.08
CA LEU A 381 -5.33 5.52 20.19
C LEU A 381 -4.09 6.21 20.77
N PRO A 382 -2.88 5.68 20.51
CA PRO A 382 -1.65 6.35 20.88
C PRO A 382 -1.60 7.75 20.25
N PRO A 383 -0.92 8.72 20.88
CA PRO A 383 -0.79 10.07 20.34
C PRO A 383 -0.13 10.08 18.95
N PRO A 384 -0.38 11.11 18.11
CA PRO A 384 0.31 11.27 16.83
C PRO A 384 1.82 11.23 17.01
N ALA A 385 2.54 10.55 16.11
CA ALA A 385 3.99 10.76 16.02
C ALA A 385 4.23 12.25 15.78
N ALA A 386 5.14 12.85 16.56
CA ALA A 386 5.53 14.23 16.35
C ALA A 386 6.05 14.39 14.92
N ALA A 387 5.43 15.31 14.16
CA ALA A 387 6.01 15.79 12.92
C ALA A 387 7.34 16.51 13.25
N PRO A 388 8.33 16.56 12.33
CA PRO A 388 9.47 17.46 12.48
C PRO A 388 8.94 18.88 12.73
N ASP A 389 9.48 19.53 13.77
CA ASP A 389 8.99 20.78 14.35
C ASP A 389 8.63 21.82 13.28
N ALA A 390 7.33 22.00 13.07
CA ALA A 390 6.81 23.25 12.54
C ALA A 390 6.90 24.29 13.68
N PRO A 391 7.45 25.50 13.43
CA PRO A 391 7.60 26.50 14.47
C PRO A 391 6.23 26.82 15.10
N PRO A 392 6.18 27.05 16.43
CA PRO A 392 4.93 27.24 17.14
C PRO A 392 4.20 28.47 16.59
N LEU A 393 2.91 28.29 16.26
CA LEU A 393 2.01 29.40 15.95
C LEU A 393 1.97 30.36 17.15
N PRO A 394 2.15 31.68 16.94
CA PRO A 394 2.05 32.63 18.03
C PRO A 394 0.62 32.65 18.59
N ALA A 395 0.55 32.71 19.92
CA ALA A 395 -0.69 32.79 20.68
C ALA A 395 -1.50 34.04 20.29
N ALA A 396 -2.83 33.89 20.42
CA ALA A 396 -3.87 34.83 20.05
C ALA A 396 -3.56 36.30 20.37
N ALA A 397 -3.69 37.16 19.36
CA ALA A 397 -3.94 38.58 19.53
C ALA A 397 -5.20 38.98 18.72
N ALA A 398 -5.97 39.89 19.32
CA ALA A 398 -7.27 40.33 18.90
C ALA A 398 -7.31 40.92 17.48
N ALA A 399 -8.49 40.80 16.85
CA ALA A 399 -8.80 41.38 15.55
C ALA A 399 -8.57 42.90 15.50
N PRO A 400 -8.00 43.46 14.42
CA PRO A 400 -8.13 44.87 14.09
C PRO A 400 -9.36 45.13 13.19
N PRO A 401 -9.93 46.35 13.23
CA PRO A 401 -11.14 46.72 12.49
C PRO A 401 -10.85 46.97 11.00
N PRO A 402 -11.88 47.03 10.12
CA PRO A 402 -11.67 47.10 8.69
C PRO A 402 -11.52 48.56 8.23
N ALA A 403 -10.48 48.85 7.44
CA ALA A 403 -10.55 49.94 6.45
C ALA A 403 -9.38 49.91 5.45
N ALA A 404 -9.75 50.31 4.23
CA ALA A 404 -8.96 50.98 3.20
C ALA A 404 -8.01 50.16 2.30
N ALA A 405 -8.20 50.44 1.02
CA ALA A 405 -7.47 49.93 -0.13
C ALA A 405 -5.99 50.33 -0.10
N ALA A 406 -5.11 49.39 -0.45
CA ALA A 406 -3.87 49.67 -1.15
C ALA A 406 -3.31 48.38 -1.76
N THR A 407 -2.98 48.47 -3.04
CA THR A 407 -2.17 47.54 -3.82
C THR A 407 -0.78 47.36 -3.22
N THR A 408 -0.45 46.15 -2.76
CA THR A 408 0.94 45.67 -2.65
C THR A 408 0.96 44.15 -2.53
N ARG A 409 1.76 43.48 -3.39
CA ARG A 409 2.10 42.06 -3.26
C ARG A 409 2.99 41.88 -2.01
N PRO A 410 2.75 40.89 -1.13
CA PRO A 410 3.77 40.48 -0.17
C PRO A 410 4.58 39.31 -0.73
N GLN A 411 5.90 39.55 -0.85
CA GLN A 411 6.95 38.54 -0.94
C GLN A 411 7.25 38.01 0.47
N GLY A 412 7.52 36.71 0.62
CA GLY A 412 7.93 36.08 1.88
C GLY A 412 7.68 34.56 1.88
N ALA A 413 8.70 33.81 1.51
CA ALA A 413 8.75 32.39 1.12
C ALA A 413 8.49 31.36 2.29
N PRO A 414 8.39 30.04 2.03
CA PRO A 414 9.46 29.26 1.41
C PRO A 414 9.14 28.80 -0.01
N ALA A 415 10.09 29.04 -0.90
CA ALA A 415 10.12 28.56 -2.26
C ALA A 415 10.80 27.19 -2.26
N VAL A 416 10.01 26.14 -2.50
CA VAL A 416 10.47 24.79 -2.89
C VAL A 416 9.38 24.32 -3.86
N ALA A 417 9.57 24.05 -5.15
CA ALA A 417 10.77 23.88 -5.97
C ALA A 417 10.52 24.50 -7.36
N ALA A 418 11.44 25.33 -7.85
CA ALA A 418 11.39 25.88 -9.20
C ALA A 418 12.10 25.00 -10.25
N ASP A 419 12.44 23.75 -9.92
CA ASP A 419 13.37 22.93 -10.71
C ASP A 419 12.81 21.56 -11.16
N ARG A 420 11.54 21.26 -10.88
CA ARG A 420 10.87 20.04 -11.36
C ARG A 420 9.97 20.38 -12.54
N LEU A 421 10.27 19.81 -13.70
CA LEU A 421 9.39 19.89 -14.87
C LEU A 421 8.04 19.18 -14.58
N PRO A 422 6.91 19.73 -15.06
CA PRO A 422 5.60 19.09 -14.93
C PRO A 422 5.61 17.67 -15.48
N GLN A 423 5.03 16.73 -14.74
CA GLN A 423 4.95 15.32 -15.11
C GLN A 423 3.56 14.99 -15.67
N LEU A 424 3.49 14.56 -16.92
CA LEU A 424 2.25 14.24 -17.63
C LEU A 424 2.19 12.74 -17.93
N ALA A 425 1.05 12.11 -17.68
CA ALA A 425 0.78 10.72 -18.08
C ALA A 425 -0.23 10.69 -19.24
N LEU A 426 0.00 9.82 -20.23
CA LEU A 426 -0.95 9.59 -21.32
C LEU A 426 -1.66 8.24 -21.15
N ILE A 427 -2.91 8.27 -20.68
CA ILE A 427 -3.70 7.07 -20.36
C ILE A 427 -4.96 6.98 -21.22
N GLY A 428 -5.60 5.81 -21.27
CA GLY A 428 -6.81 5.59 -22.07
C GLY A 428 -6.93 4.15 -22.58
N ARG A 429 -8.10 3.79 -23.12
CA ARG A 429 -8.37 2.46 -23.67
C ARG A 429 -7.43 2.06 -24.83
N PRO A 430 -7.28 0.77 -25.16
CA PRO A 430 -6.62 0.35 -26.39
C PRO A 430 -7.18 1.06 -27.64
N ASN A 431 -6.35 1.27 -28.66
CA ASN A 431 -6.76 1.78 -29.99
C ASN A 431 -7.37 3.21 -30.08
N VAL A 432 -7.49 3.95 -28.99
CA VAL A 432 -7.90 5.38 -28.97
C VAL A 432 -6.88 6.35 -29.59
N GLY A 433 -5.68 5.86 -29.95
CA GLY A 433 -4.63 6.64 -30.61
C GLY A 433 -3.59 7.28 -29.69
N LYS A 434 -3.35 6.72 -28.49
CA LYS A 434 -2.27 7.16 -27.58
C LYS A 434 -0.88 7.17 -28.24
N SER A 435 -0.52 6.08 -28.92
CA SER A 435 0.79 5.98 -29.59
C SER A 435 0.91 6.99 -30.74
N SER A 436 -0.17 7.23 -31.48
CA SER A 436 -0.20 8.24 -32.54
C SER A 436 -0.02 9.65 -31.98
N LEU A 437 -0.66 9.98 -30.85
CA LEU A 437 -0.46 11.26 -30.16
C LEU A 437 0.98 11.42 -29.69
N LEU A 438 1.60 10.38 -29.15
CA LEU A 438 3.00 10.42 -28.71
C LEU A 438 3.96 10.59 -29.87
N ASN A 439 3.80 9.82 -30.94
CA ASN A 439 4.62 9.96 -32.14
C ASN A 439 4.50 11.37 -32.72
N ARG A 440 3.30 11.97 -32.68
CA ARG A 440 3.12 13.37 -33.09
C ARG A 440 3.80 14.35 -32.14
N LEU A 441 3.68 14.14 -30.83
CA LEU A 441 4.38 14.93 -29.82
C LEU A 441 5.91 14.82 -29.92
N PHE A 442 6.44 13.72 -30.46
CA PHE A 442 7.88 13.52 -30.69
C PHE A 442 8.35 13.94 -32.10
N GLY A 443 7.44 13.96 -33.09
CA GLY A 443 7.76 14.12 -34.51
C GLY A 443 7.64 15.54 -35.08
N ASP A 444 7.15 16.52 -34.30
CA ASP A 444 7.24 17.93 -34.68
C ASP A 444 8.68 18.44 -34.45
N GLU A 445 9.23 19.22 -35.40
CA GLU A 445 10.65 19.61 -35.56
C GLU A 445 11.34 20.37 -34.40
N ARG A 446 10.78 20.36 -33.18
CA ARG A 446 11.27 21.13 -32.02
C ARG A 446 11.27 20.34 -30.71
N VAL A 447 11.28 19.01 -30.78
CA VAL A 447 11.22 18.15 -29.59
C VAL A 447 12.60 17.63 -29.26
N VAL A 448 13.23 18.21 -28.25
CA VAL A 448 14.44 17.64 -27.65
C VAL A 448 14.02 16.53 -26.70
N VAL A 449 14.47 15.31 -26.98
CA VAL A 449 14.20 14.13 -26.16
C VAL A 449 15.49 13.67 -25.52
N THR A 450 15.57 13.80 -24.20
CA THR A 450 16.67 13.25 -23.40
C THR A 450 16.13 12.20 -22.42
N PRO A 451 16.65 10.97 -22.42
CA PRO A 451 16.33 10.01 -21.37
C PRO A 451 17.02 10.45 -20.07
N ILE A 452 16.25 10.56 -18.99
CA ILE A 452 16.82 10.85 -17.66
C ILE A 452 17.28 9.52 -17.05
N ALA A 453 18.59 9.31 -16.95
CA ALA A 453 19.17 8.15 -16.27
C ALA A 453 19.15 8.38 -14.75
N GLY A 454 18.47 7.53 -13.98
CA GLY A 454 18.54 7.57 -12.50
C GLY A 454 17.26 7.26 -11.72
N THR A 455 16.10 7.05 -12.35
CA THR A 455 14.88 6.68 -11.61
C THR A 455 14.85 5.17 -11.33
N THR A 456 15.01 4.78 -10.07
CA THR A 456 15.03 3.37 -9.63
C THR A 456 13.68 2.68 -9.83
N ARG A 457 13.71 1.48 -10.43
CA ARG A 457 12.59 0.53 -10.68
C ARG A 457 11.55 1.00 -11.71
N ASP A 458 11.75 0.55 -12.94
CA ASP A 458 10.78 0.44 -14.04
C ASP A 458 10.05 1.72 -14.52
N ALA A 459 10.52 2.18 -15.70
CA ALA A 459 9.89 2.98 -16.75
C ALA A 459 10.74 4.19 -17.13
N ILE A 460 11.10 4.30 -18.42
CA ILE A 460 11.87 5.44 -18.96
C ILE A 460 10.91 6.63 -19.05
N ASP A 461 11.08 7.59 -18.14
CA ASP A 461 10.45 8.91 -18.25
C ASP A 461 11.16 9.70 -19.36
N THR A 462 10.38 10.41 -20.17
CA THR A 462 10.90 11.14 -21.34
C THR A 462 10.67 12.63 -21.16
N GLU A 463 11.74 13.42 -21.14
CA GLU A 463 11.61 14.88 -21.25
C GLU A 463 11.19 15.25 -22.68
N VAL A 464 10.24 16.18 -22.79
CA VAL A 464 9.66 16.66 -24.04
C VAL A 464 9.62 18.18 -24.02
N GLU A 465 10.14 18.79 -25.07
CA GLU A 465 9.87 20.18 -25.42
C GLU A 465 8.84 20.24 -26.55
N PHE A 466 7.69 20.87 -26.33
CA PHE A 466 6.67 21.04 -27.35
C PHE A 466 6.14 22.46 -27.34
N ALA A 467 6.17 23.13 -28.49
CA ALA A 467 5.76 24.54 -28.64
C ALA A 467 6.40 25.50 -27.60
N GLY A 468 7.69 25.28 -27.28
CA GLY A 468 8.44 26.08 -26.30
C GLY A 468 8.07 25.80 -24.84
N ARG A 469 7.41 24.67 -24.56
CA ARG A 469 7.03 24.23 -23.21
C ARG A 469 7.68 22.89 -22.90
N ARG A 470 8.42 22.82 -21.78
CA ARG A 470 9.11 21.61 -21.33
C ARG A 470 8.30 20.87 -20.27
N PHE A 471 8.24 19.55 -20.38
CA PHE A 471 7.57 18.66 -19.44
C PHE A 471 8.12 17.23 -19.54
N VAL A 472 7.79 16.38 -18.58
CA VAL A 472 8.17 14.97 -18.57
C VAL A 472 6.94 14.11 -18.87
N LEU A 473 7.07 13.17 -19.80
CA LEU A 473 6.09 12.11 -20.01
C LEU A 473 6.47 10.90 -19.17
N VAL A 474 5.56 10.52 -18.27
CA VAL A 474 5.73 9.37 -17.36
C VAL A 474 5.35 8.08 -18.08
N ASP A 475 6.12 7.02 -17.84
CA ASP A 475 5.86 5.65 -18.33
C ASP A 475 5.77 5.50 -19.88
N THR A 476 6.71 6.09 -20.61
CA THR A 476 6.76 6.00 -22.09
C THR A 476 7.27 4.66 -22.64
N ALA A 477 7.88 3.82 -21.79
CA ALA A 477 8.53 2.56 -22.18
C ALA A 477 7.53 1.53 -22.74
N GLY A 478 6.29 1.51 -22.24
CA GLY A 478 5.22 0.64 -22.73
C GLY A 478 4.66 1.04 -24.11
N ILE A 479 4.92 2.27 -24.55
CA ILE A 479 4.36 2.83 -25.78
C ILE A 479 5.37 2.75 -26.94
N ARG A 480 6.68 2.87 -26.65
CA ARG A 480 7.75 2.66 -27.65
C ARG A 480 7.93 1.21 -28.11
N ARG A 481 7.56 0.21 -27.29
CA ARG A 481 7.80 -1.23 -27.58
C ARG A 481 6.68 -1.94 -28.39
N ARG A 482 5.61 -1.26 -28.80
CA ARG A 482 4.45 -1.90 -29.47
C ARG A 482 4.64 -2.11 -30.98
N GLY A 483 5.72 -2.76 -31.36
CA GLY A 483 5.90 -3.31 -32.71
C GLY A 483 5.37 -4.74 -32.87
N ARG A 484 5.44 -5.61 -31.86
CA ARG A 484 5.09 -7.04 -31.99
C ARG A 484 4.88 -7.69 -30.62
N ILE A 485 3.66 -7.73 -30.06
CA ILE A 485 3.23 -8.75 -29.08
C ILE A 485 1.70 -8.89 -29.16
N ASP A 486 1.22 -10.03 -29.66
CA ASP A 486 -0.15 -10.51 -29.49
C ASP A 486 -0.21 -11.32 -28.19
N GLN A 487 -0.92 -10.83 -27.17
CA GLN A 487 -1.51 -11.61 -26.07
C GLN A 487 -2.30 -10.71 -25.06
N PRO A 488 -3.26 -11.27 -24.29
CA PRO A 488 -4.40 -10.53 -23.72
C PRO A 488 -3.97 -9.70 -22.50
N ALA A 489 -3.84 -8.38 -22.70
CA ALA A 489 -3.16 -7.49 -21.76
C ALA A 489 -4.02 -6.31 -21.27
N GLU A 490 -5.28 -6.54 -20.88
CA GLU A 490 -6.08 -5.52 -20.20
C GLU A 490 -5.59 -5.26 -18.77
N TRP A 491 -5.30 -6.33 -18.01
CA TRP A 491 -4.79 -6.23 -16.62
C TRP A 491 -3.47 -5.44 -16.53
N TYR A 492 -2.50 -5.77 -17.41
CA TYR A 492 -1.22 -5.05 -17.47
C TYR A 492 -1.35 -3.63 -18.03
N ALA A 493 -2.37 -3.32 -18.82
CA ALA A 493 -2.64 -1.95 -19.26
C ALA A 493 -3.23 -1.11 -18.11
N ARG A 494 -4.06 -1.70 -17.26
CA ARG A 494 -4.65 -1.05 -16.08
C ARG A 494 -3.61 -0.74 -15.01
N LEU A 495 -2.80 -1.72 -14.60
CA LEU A 495 -1.73 -1.53 -13.59
C LEU A 495 -0.69 -0.50 -14.02
N ARG A 496 -0.40 -0.41 -15.33
CA ARG A 496 0.47 0.64 -15.89
C ARG A 496 -0.18 2.02 -15.86
N SER A 497 -1.46 2.11 -16.24
CA SER A 497 -2.20 3.37 -16.17
C SER A 497 -2.31 3.92 -14.74
N GLU A 498 -2.44 3.03 -13.76
CA GLU A 498 -2.47 3.36 -12.33
C GLU A 498 -1.12 3.90 -11.86
N ARG A 499 -0.01 3.17 -12.09
CA ARG A 499 1.35 3.63 -11.74
C ARG A 499 1.75 4.93 -12.43
N ALA A 500 1.33 5.12 -13.69
CA ALA A 500 1.58 6.36 -14.43
C ALA A 500 0.82 7.54 -13.81
N ALA A 501 -0.43 7.32 -13.38
CA ALA A 501 -1.24 8.36 -12.72
C ALA A 501 -0.74 8.70 -11.31
N GLU A 502 -0.23 7.73 -10.54
CA GLU A 502 0.35 7.96 -9.20
C GLU A 502 1.60 8.85 -9.23
N ARG A 503 2.34 8.84 -10.33
CA ARG A 503 3.58 9.60 -10.51
C ARG A 503 3.38 10.94 -11.21
N ALA A 504 2.34 11.06 -12.05
CA ALA A 504 2.10 12.26 -12.83
C ALA A 504 1.37 13.35 -12.04
N ASP A 505 1.69 14.60 -12.36
CA ASP A 505 0.95 15.76 -11.88
C ASP A 505 -0.39 15.87 -12.63
N VAL A 506 -0.41 15.48 -13.91
CA VAL A 506 -1.60 15.51 -14.78
C VAL A 506 -1.71 14.27 -15.67
N ALA A 507 -2.90 13.66 -15.68
CA ALA A 507 -3.30 12.58 -16.58
C ALA A 507 -4.07 13.15 -17.77
N ILE A 508 -3.53 12.92 -18.97
CA ILE A 508 -4.21 13.13 -20.24
C ILE A 508 -4.95 11.83 -20.59
N VAL A 509 -6.26 11.82 -20.40
CA VAL A 509 -7.13 10.67 -20.70
C VAL A 509 -7.57 10.76 -22.16
N VAL A 510 -6.99 9.90 -23.00
CA VAL A 510 -7.27 9.84 -24.43
C VAL A 510 -8.50 8.98 -24.69
N CYS A 511 -9.49 9.56 -25.35
CA CYS A 511 -10.72 8.91 -25.78
C CYS A 511 -10.80 8.94 -27.31
N ASP A 512 -11.52 8.00 -27.90
CA ASP A 512 -11.82 8.02 -29.33
C ASP A 512 -13.05 8.90 -29.60
N ALA A 513 -12.88 9.98 -30.37
CA ALA A 513 -13.97 10.88 -30.71
C ALA A 513 -15.08 10.18 -31.52
N SER A 514 -14.78 9.11 -32.27
CA SER A 514 -15.82 8.39 -33.03
C SER A 514 -16.78 7.61 -32.13
N GLU A 515 -16.33 7.27 -30.92
CA GLU A 515 -17.13 6.57 -29.90
C GLU A 515 -17.64 7.53 -28.80
N GLY A 516 -17.19 8.78 -28.83
CA GLY A 516 -17.40 9.74 -27.75
C GLY A 516 -16.69 9.32 -26.44
N VAL A 517 -17.11 9.90 -25.32
CA VAL A 517 -16.60 9.52 -23.99
C VAL A 517 -17.36 8.29 -23.50
N THR A 518 -16.71 7.13 -23.48
CA THR A 518 -17.35 5.88 -23.06
C THR A 518 -17.29 5.67 -21.54
N SER A 519 -18.01 4.68 -21.03
CA SER A 519 -17.98 4.32 -19.60
C SER A 519 -16.59 3.88 -19.14
N ASP A 520 -15.80 3.24 -19.99
CA ASP A 520 -14.43 2.85 -19.69
C ASP A 520 -13.50 4.05 -19.63
N ASP A 521 -13.69 5.03 -20.51
CA ASP A 521 -12.93 6.28 -20.47
C ASP A 521 -13.21 7.04 -19.16
N LEU A 522 -14.46 7.03 -18.69
CA LEU A 522 -14.84 7.57 -17.38
C LEU A 522 -14.20 6.80 -16.21
N ARG A 523 -14.13 5.47 -16.27
CA ARG A 523 -13.44 4.65 -15.24
C ARG A 523 -11.95 4.96 -15.18
N ILE A 524 -11.30 5.17 -16.33
CA ILE A 524 -9.88 5.54 -16.42
C ILE A 524 -9.66 6.95 -15.87
N ALA A 525 -10.56 7.89 -16.17
CA ALA A 525 -10.51 9.22 -15.58
C ALA A 525 -10.71 9.17 -14.05
N GLU A 526 -11.66 8.38 -13.56
CA GLU A 526 -11.88 8.19 -12.12
C GLU A 526 -10.67 7.55 -11.42
N LEU A 527 -9.96 6.64 -12.08
CA LEU A 527 -8.69 6.10 -11.59
C LEU A 527 -7.65 7.22 -11.37
N ALA A 528 -7.47 8.10 -12.37
CA ALA A 528 -6.57 9.25 -12.23
C ALA A 528 -7.00 10.18 -11.09
N MET A 529 -8.32 10.40 -10.93
CA MET A 529 -8.85 11.18 -9.81
C MET A 529 -8.50 10.58 -8.45
N ARG A 530 -8.60 9.25 -8.31
CA ARG A 530 -8.29 8.52 -7.06
C ARG A 530 -6.79 8.52 -6.75
N ALA A 531 -5.95 8.60 -7.78
CA ALA A 531 -4.51 8.79 -7.65
C ALA A 531 -4.11 10.24 -7.32
N HIS A 532 -5.07 11.14 -7.04
CA HIS A 532 -4.84 12.57 -6.81
C HIS A 532 -4.14 13.30 -7.97
N CYS A 533 -4.28 12.77 -9.18
CA CYS A 533 -3.74 13.35 -10.41
C CYS A 533 -4.77 14.31 -11.04
N ALA A 534 -4.34 15.50 -11.47
CA ALA A 534 -5.21 16.38 -12.25
C ALA A 534 -5.53 15.74 -13.60
N THR A 535 -6.70 16.01 -14.16
CA THR A 535 -7.20 15.27 -15.33
C THR A 535 -7.63 16.22 -16.44
N VAL A 536 -7.22 15.90 -17.66
CA VAL A 536 -7.73 16.50 -18.90
C VAL A 536 -8.15 15.39 -19.86
N ILE A 537 -9.31 15.55 -20.51
CA ILE A 537 -9.84 14.59 -21.48
C ILE A 537 -9.42 15.04 -22.88
N ALA A 538 -8.75 14.16 -23.63
CA ALA A 538 -8.39 14.36 -25.03
C ALA A 538 -9.30 13.52 -25.93
N LEU A 539 -10.25 14.15 -26.63
CA LEU A 539 -11.07 13.48 -27.66
C LEU A 539 -10.27 13.43 -28.96
N ASN A 540 -9.61 12.30 -29.21
CA ASN A 540 -8.71 12.09 -30.34
C ASN A 540 -9.46 11.58 -31.59
N LYS A 541 -8.85 11.66 -32.78
CA LYS A 541 -9.45 11.33 -34.09
C LYS A 541 -10.57 12.28 -34.55
N TRP A 542 -10.57 13.52 -34.04
CA TRP A 542 -11.56 14.54 -34.41
C TRP A 542 -11.53 14.93 -35.90
N ASP A 543 -10.47 14.60 -36.63
CA ASP A 543 -10.41 14.78 -38.08
C ASP A 543 -11.31 13.81 -38.85
N ALA A 544 -11.50 12.60 -38.32
CA ALA A 544 -12.27 11.54 -38.97
C ALA A 544 -13.76 11.54 -38.59
N THR A 545 -14.17 12.37 -37.64
CA THR A 545 -15.54 12.40 -37.12
C THR A 545 -15.94 13.81 -36.68
N ARG A 546 -17.24 14.06 -36.56
CA ARG A 546 -17.80 15.27 -35.96
C ARG A 546 -18.73 14.83 -34.83
N CYS A 547 -18.17 14.36 -33.71
CA CYS A 547 -19.01 14.14 -32.54
C CYS A 547 -19.40 15.48 -31.91
N ASP A 548 -20.40 15.51 -31.04
CA ASP A 548 -20.77 16.74 -30.35
C ASP A 548 -19.87 16.92 -29.12
N ILE A 549 -18.98 17.91 -29.16
CA ILE A 549 -18.07 18.21 -28.06
C ILE A 549 -18.84 18.68 -26.81
N GLU A 550 -20.00 19.33 -26.98
CA GLU A 550 -20.82 19.79 -25.88
C GLU A 550 -21.52 18.62 -25.19
N GLU A 551 -21.96 17.61 -25.95
CA GLU A 551 -22.47 16.35 -25.39
C GLU A 551 -21.38 15.63 -24.58
N ALA A 552 -20.16 15.55 -25.10
CA ALA A 552 -19.04 14.96 -24.39
C ALA A 552 -18.69 15.71 -23.09
N LYS A 553 -18.67 17.05 -23.13
CA LYS A 553 -18.48 17.90 -21.94
C LYS A 553 -19.59 17.68 -20.91
N ALA A 554 -20.85 17.67 -21.34
CA ALA A 554 -22.00 17.45 -20.46
C ALA A 554 -21.91 16.09 -19.78
N ARG A 555 -21.57 15.03 -20.53
CA ARG A 555 -21.38 13.68 -20.00
C ARG A 555 -20.26 13.61 -18.97
N VAL A 556 -19.11 14.23 -19.26
CA VAL A 556 -17.97 14.34 -18.34
C VAL A 556 -18.36 15.09 -17.06
N ALA A 557 -18.99 16.26 -17.19
CA ALA A 557 -19.40 17.09 -16.05
C ALA A 557 -20.47 16.43 -15.16
N ALA A 558 -21.33 15.60 -15.75
CA ALA A 558 -22.36 14.85 -15.03
C ALA A 558 -21.80 13.64 -14.26
N ARG A 559 -20.73 13.02 -14.76
CA ARG A 559 -20.20 11.76 -14.22
C ARG A 559 -18.93 11.92 -13.39
N LEU A 560 -18.13 12.96 -13.63
CA LEU A 560 -16.86 13.20 -12.95
C LEU A 560 -16.93 14.46 -12.08
N ARG A 561 -16.70 14.28 -10.77
CA ARG A 561 -16.75 15.39 -9.79
C ARG A 561 -15.73 16.50 -10.07
N GLN A 562 -14.55 16.16 -10.63
CA GLN A 562 -13.52 17.15 -10.96
C GLN A 562 -13.88 18.02 -12.17
N ARG A 563 -14.82 17.58 -13.02
CA ARG A 563 -15.18 18.26 -14.28
C ARG A 563 -13.95 18.57 -15.16
N PRO A 564 -13.17 17.56 -15.55
CA PRO A 564 -11.96 17.79 -16.32
C PRO A 564 -12.27 18.46 -17.66
N PRO A 565 -11.42 19.41 -18.12
CA PRO A 565 -11.57 20.02 -19.43
C PRO A 565 -11.55 18.97 -20.54
N VAL A 566 -12.41 19.15 -21.56
CA VAL A 566 -12.50 18.25 -22.72
C VAL A 566 -11.96 18.97 -23.95
N ILE A 567 -10.86 18.45 -24.51
CA ILE A 567 -10.16 19.04 -25.65
C ILE A 567 -10.23 18.09 -26.85
N ALA A 568 -10.86 18.53 -27.93
CA ALA A 568 -10.80 17.84 -29.21
C ALA A 568 -9.40 17.97 -29.85
N VAL A 569 -8.85 16.84 -30.26
CA VAL A 569 -7.52 16.72 -30.88
C VAL A 569 -7.53 15.74 -32.06
N SER A 570 -6.51 15.86 -32.92
CA SER A 570 -6.22 14.90 -33.97
C SER A 570 -4.73 14.60 -33.96
N ALA A 571 -4.38 13.38 -33.60
CA ALA A 571 -3.00 12.90 -33.68
C ALA A 571 -2.45 12.94 -35.11
N HIS A 572 -3.32 12.71 -36.11
CA HIS A 572 -2.93 12.67 -37.52
C HIS A 572 -2.58 14.06 -38.06
N THR A 573 -3.46 15.05 -37.82
CA THR A 573 -3.28 16.41 -38.35
C THR A 573 -2.51 17.33 -37.40
N GLY A 574 -2.33 16.95 -36.14
CA GLY A 574 -1.77 17.79 -35.08
C GLY A 574 -2.76 18.83 -34.52
N ARG A 575 -3.99 18.90 -35.06
CA ARG A 575 -5.00 19.87 -34.62
C ARG A 575 -5.30 19.70 -33.13
N GLY A 576 -5.35 20.81 -32.40
CA GLY A 576 -5.72 20.86 -30.98
C GLY A 576 -4.61 20.46 -29.99
N LEU A 577 -3.48 19.92 -30.46
CA LEU A 577 -2.41 19.39 -29.59
C LEU A 577 -1.73 20.49 -28.75
N LYS A 578 -1.45 21.66 -29.34
CA LYS A 578 -0.92 22.85 -28.62
C LYS A 578 -1.83 23.27 -27.47
N ARG A 579 -3.15 23.29 -27.71
CA ARG A 579 -4.14 23.62 -26.69
C ARG A 579 -4.18 22.55 -25.60
N LEU A 580 -4.17 21.27 -25.97
CA LEU A 580 -4.17 20.16 -25.01
C LEU A 580 -2.96 20.24 -24.06
N VAL A 581 -1.75 20.41 -24.60
CA VAL A 581 -0.53 20.53 -23.80
C VAL A 581 -0.56 21.79 -22.94
N ALA A 582 -0.97 22.94 -23.48
CA ALA A 582 -1.09 24.17 -22.71
C ALA A 582 -2.04 24.00 -21.52
N THR A 583 -3.23 23.44 -21.74
CA THR A 583 -4.21 23.15 -20.68
C THR A 583 -3.66 22.17 -19.66
N ALA A 584 -3.00 21.09 -20.08
CA ALA A 584 -2.38 20.15 -19.15
C ALA A 584 -1.34 20.82 -18.25
N LEU A 585 -0.47 21.66 -18.81
CA LEU A 585 0.55 22.38 -18.02
C LEU A 585 -0.06 23.45 -17.10
N GLU A 586 -1.14 24.09 -17.52
CA GLU A 586 -1.90 24.99 -16.65
C GLU A 586 -2.49 24.23 -15.45
N LEU A 587 -3.08 23.05 -15.67
CA LEU A 587 -3.58 22.20 -14.59
C LEU A 587 -2.44 21.78 -13.63
N ALA A 588 -1.27 21.42 -14.15
CA ALA A 588 -0.11 21.09 -13.33
C ALA A 588 0.29 22.27 -12.41
N ALA A 589 0.28 23.49 -12.96
CA ALA A 589 0.55 24.70 -12.18
C ALA A 589 -0.53 24.96 -11.11
N ARG A 590 -1.81 24.75 -11.45
CA ARG A 590 -2.94 24.91 -10.53
C ARG A 590 -2.91 23.93 -9.36
N VAL A 591 -2.46 22.68 -9.59
CA VAL A 591 -2.28 21.71 -8.51
C VAL A 591 -1.38 22.30 -7.44
N HIS A 592 -0.25 22.91 -7.78
CA HIS A 592 0.69 23.43 -6.77
C HIS A 592 0.39 24.86 -6.29
N GLU A 593 -0.71 25.47 -6.72
CA GLU A 593 -1.02 26.86 -6.39
C GLU A 593 -1.54 27.02 -4.94
N ARG A 594 -1.00 28.00 -4.22
CA ARG A 594 -1.48 28.40 -2.89
C ARG A 594 -2.35 29.65 -3.02
N LEU A 595 -3.65 29.49 -2.76
CA LEU A 595 -4.63 30.56 -2.70
C LEU A 595 -4.54 31.29 -1.34
N PRO A 596 -4.30 32.61 -1.33
CA PRO A 596 -4.21 33.37 -0.09
C PRO A 596 -5.52 33.32 0.70
N THR A 597 -5.42 33.11 2.01
CA THR A 597 -6.59 33.01 2.90
C THR A 597 -7.53 34.22 2.84
N PRO A 598 -7.07 35.48 2.71
CA PRO A 598 -7.98 36.61 2.52
C PRO A 598 -8.84 36.52 1.24
N VAL A 599 -8.27 35.96 0.17
CA VAL A 599 -8.99 35.76 -1.10
C VAL A 599 -10.06 34.68 -0.92
N LEU A 600 -9.74 33.59 -0.25
CA LEU A 600 -10.68 32.50 0.05
C LEU A 600 -11.84 32.94 0.95
N ASN A 601 -11.58 33.78 1.95
CA ASN A 601 -12.62 34.29 2.84
C ASN A 601 -13.56 35.29 2.14
N ARG A 602 -13.05 36.15 1.25
CA ARG A 602 -13.90 36.99 0.39
C ARG A 602 -14.78 36.15 -0.53
N PHE A 603 -14.18 35.14 -1.17
CA PHE A 603 -14.91 34.19 -1.99
C PHE A 603 -16.03 33.47 -1.20
N LEU A 604 -15.73 32.98 0.00
CA LEU A 604 -16.74 32.33 0.84
C LEU A 604 -17.91 33.28 1.15
N ALA A 605 -17.62 34.54 1.48
CA ALA A 605 -18.66 35.54 1.76
C ALA A 605 -19.57 35.78 0.54
N GLU A 606 -18.99 35.91 -0.66
CA GLU A 606 -19.72 36.05 -1.93
C GLU A 606 -20.62 34.83 -2.19
N VAL A 607 -20.10 33.62 -2.00
CA VAL A 607 -20.85 32.36 -2.19
C VAL A 607 -22.04 32.25 -1.21
N VAL A 608 -21.83 32.57 0.06
CA VAL A 608 -22.87 32.55 1.09
C VAL A 608 -23.95 33.60 0.82
N ALA A 609 -23.57 34.78 0.31
CA ALA A 609 -24.51 35.82 -0.09
C ALA A 609 -25.35 35.40 -1.29
N ALA A 610 -24.74 34.73 -2.29
CA ALA A 610 -25.45 34.23 -3.46
C ALA A 610 -26.40 33.06 -3.13
N ARG A 611 -25.99 32.15 -2.23
CA ARG A 611 -26.81 31.04 -1.77
C ARG A 611 -26.48 30.70 -0.33
N GLN A 612 -27.38 31.10 0.56
CA GLN A 612 -27.26 30.78 1.97
C GLN A 612 -27.30 29.25 2.21
N PRO A 613 -26.52 28.73 3.16
CA PRO A 613 -26.68 27.36 3.63
C PRO A 613 -28.13 27.08 4.08
N PRO A 614 -28.71 25.92 3.74
CA PRO A 614 -30.06 25.59 4.17
C PRO A 614 -30.14 25.46 5.70
N ALA A 615 -31.30 25.83 6.26
CA ALA A 615 -31.56 25.63 7.67
C ALA A 615 -31.96 24.17 7.92
N VAL A 616 -31.25 23.49 8.82
CA VAL A 616 -31.55 22.12 9.23
C VAL A 616 -32.15 22.18 10.64
N ARG A 617 -33.37 21.65 10.82
CA ARG A 617 -34.09 21.67 12.10
C ARG A 617 -34.21 23.08 12.72
N GLY A 618 -34.47 24.09 11.89
CA GLY A 618 -34.61 25.49 12.33
C GLY A 618 -33.30 26.19 12.71
N LYS A 619 -32.15 25.48 12.72
CA LYS A 619 -30.82 26.05 12.95
C LYS A 619 -30.11 26.29 11.63
N ARG A 620 -29.48 27.46 11.50
CA ARG A 620 -28.72 27.84 10.31
C ARG A 620 -27.24 27.53 10.51
N LEU A 621 -26.62 26.92 9.51
CA LEU A 621 -25.18 26.74 9.45
C LEU A 621 -24.51 28.12 9.35
N ARG A 622 -23.62 28.44 10.29
CA ARG A 622 -22.75 29.61 10.19
C ARG A 622 -21.38 29.16 9.69
N THR A 623 -20.86 29.85 8.69
CA THR A 623 -19.49 29.68 8.18
C THR A 623 -18.64 30.82 8.74
N TYR A 624 -17.38 30.54 9.07
CA TYR A 624 -16.51 31.52 9.74
C TYR A 624 -15.25 31.82 8.96
N TYR A 625 -14.52 30.78 8.57
CA TYR A 625 -13.16 30.93 8.08
C TYR A 625 -12.86 29.87 7.04
N PHE A 626 -12.24 30.26 5.92
CA PHE A 626 -11.88 29.35 4.84
C PHE A 626 -10.42 29.53 4.46
N THR A 627 -9.63 28.46 4.56
CA THR A 627 -8.20 28.51 4.29
C THR A 627 -7.74 27.29 3.49
N GLN A 628 -6.73 27.46 2.66
CA GLN A 628 -5.97 26.36 2.10
C GLN A 628 -4.82 26.02 3.04
N TYR A 629 -4.65 24.75 3.37
CA TYR A 629 -3.56 24.29 4.24
C TYR A 629 -2.54 23.41 3.50
N ASP A 630 -2.96 22.75 2.41
CA ASP A 630 -2.09 21.93 1.57
C ASP A 630 -2.30 22.24 0.07
N THR A 631 -1.30 21.93 -0.75
CA THR A 631 -1.28 22.28 -2.18
C THR A 631 -1.38 21.07 -3.10
N ALA A 632 -0.76 19.92 -2.85
CA ALA A 632 -0.77 18.81 -3.82
C ALA A 632 -1.32 17.51 -3.22
N PRO A 633 -2.64 17.22 -3.35
CA PRO A 633 -3.69 18.03 -4.00
C PRO A 633 -4.14 19.24 -3.14
N PRO A 634 -4.82 20.26 -3.70
CA PRO A 634 -5.30 21.39 -2.92
C PRO A 634 -6.26 20.98 -1.81
N ARG A 635 -5.89 21.22 -0.55
CA ARG A 635 -6.73 20.92 0.62
C ARG A 635 -7.14 22.20 1.34
N PHE A 636 -8.44 22.35 1.50
CA PHE A 636 -9.09 23.49 2.12
C PHE A 636 -9.75 23.08 3.43
N ALA A 637 -9.75 23.96 4.42
CA ALA A 637 -10.52 23.81 5.65
C ALA A 637 -11.53 24.96 5.76
N LEU A 638 -12.81 24.60 5.79
CA LEU A 638 -13.93 25.50 6.06
C LEU A 638 -14.39 25.32 7.50
N GLN A 639 -14.29 26.39 8.29
CA GLN A 639 -14.78 26.42 9.66
C GLN A 639 -16.27 26.72 9.69
N VAL A 640 -17.04 25.85 10.35
CA VAL A 640 -18.50 25.91 10.46
C VAL A 640 -18.96 25.85 11.93
N SER A 641 -20.21 26.23 12.18
CA SER A 641 -20.79 26.20 13.53
C SER A 641 -21.12 24.82 14.05
N ASP A 642 -21.57 23.94 13.17
CA ASP A 642 -22.05 22.60 13.50
C ASP A 642 -21.98 21.77 12.22
N ARG A 643 -21.17 20.72 12.22
CA ARG A 643 -20.99 19.88 11.02
C ARG A 643 -22.27 19.13 10.64
N SER A 644 -23.17 18.87 11.59
CA SER A 644 -24.44 18.19 11.35
C SER A 644 -25.46 19.03 10.57
N LEU A 645 -25.28 20.36 10.55
CA LEU A 645 -26.14 21.29 9.79
C LEU A 645 -25.69 21.45 8.34
N VAL A 646 -24.60 20.81 7.92
CA VAL A 646 -24.06 20.94 6.58
C VAL A 646 -24.85 20.05 5.62
N ALA A 647 -25.53 20.68 4.66
CA ALA A 647 -26.17 19.96 3.57
C ALA A 647 -25.18 19.65 2.44
N ARG A 648 -25.21 18.41 1.95
CA ARG A 648 -24.29 17.90 0.91
C ARG A 648 -24.37 18.71 -0.38
N ASP A 649 -25.57 19.10 -0.79
CA ASP A 649 -25.82 19.90 -1.99
C ASP A 649 -25.21 21.31 -1.91
N TRP A 650 -25.17 21.91 -0.71
CA TRP A 650 -24.53 23.20 -0.48
C TRP A 650 -23.01 23.10 -0.55
N VAL A 651 -22.42 22.01 -0.03
CA VAL A 651 -20.97 21.75 -0.16
C VAL A 651 -20.58 21.53 -1.63
N LEU A 652 -21.38 20.76 -2.37
CA LEU A 652 -21.18 20.58 -3.82
C LEU A 652 -21.28 21.91 -4.57
N PHE A 653 -22.22 22.78 -4.19
CA PHE A 653 -22.33 24.13 -4.75
C PHE A 653 -21.09 24.99 -4.44
N LEU A 654 -20.62 25.01 -3.19
CA LEU A 654 -19.40 25.71 -2.80
C LEU A 654 -18.18 25.20 -3.58
N GLU A 655 -18.02 23.89 -3.68
CA GLU A 655 -16.95 23.26 -4.46
C GLU A 655 -17.01 23.67 -5.94
N ASN A 656 -18.18 23.64 -6.56
CA ASN A 656 -18.33 24.03 -7.96
C ASN A 656 -17.97 25.50 -8.18
N ARG A 657 -18.39 26.40 -7.28
CA ARG A 657 -18.00 27.82 -7.33
C ARG A 657 -16.51 28.03 -7.10
N LEU A 658 -15.89 27.21 -6.26
CA LEU A 658 -14.45 27.25 -6.03
C LEU A 658 -13.69 26.86 -7.30
N ARG A 659 -14.13 25.79 -7.98
CA ARG A 659 -13.57 25.35 -9.26
C ARG A 659 -13.67 26.41 -10.33
N GLU A 660 -14.84 27.01 -10.49
CA GLU A 660 -15.10 28.05 -11.47
C GLU A 660 -14.26 29.32 -11.21
N ARG A 661 -14.24 29.80 -9.96
CA ARG A 661 -13.56 31.06 -9.59
C ARG A 661 -12.05 30.99 -9.73
N PHE A 662 -11.46 29.84 -9.39
CA PHE A 662 -10.01 29.66 -9.32
C PHE A 662 -9.47 28.73 -10.41
N ALA A 663 -10.28 28.42 -11.43
CA ALA A 663 -9.91 27.55 -12.55
C ALA A 663 -9.35 26.18 -12.10
N LEU A 664 -10.01 25.55 -11.12
CA LEU A 664 -9.66 24.22 -10.58
C LEU A 664 -10.49 23.09 -11.22
N GLU A 665 -11.06 23.32 -12.39
CA GLU A 665 -11.68 22.27 -13.20
C GLU A 665 -10.62 21.26 -13.62
N GLY A 666 -10.86 19.96 -13.41
CA GLY A 666 -9.87 18.91 -13.60
C GLY A 666 -8.86 18.75 -12.47
N VAL A 667 -8.86 19.59 -11.43
CA VAL A 667 -7.92 19.47 -10.30
C VAL A 667 -8.58 18.71 -9.13
N PRO A 668 -8.00 17.61 -8.60
CA PRO A 668 -8.49 17.00 -7.37
C PRO A 668 -8.38 17.98 -6.22
N LEU A 669 -9.43 18.17 -5.42
CA LEU A 669 -9.38 19.00 -4.22
C LEU A 669 -10.19 18.41 -3.08
N VAL A 670 -9.84 18.78 -1.86
CA VAL A 670 -10.52 18.35 -0.63
C VAL A 670 -10.98 19.58 0.15
N ILE A 671 -12.23 19.57 0.61
CA ILE A 671 -12.77 20.60 1.51
C ILE A 671 -13.15 19.92 2.83
N ASP A 672 -12.33 20.12 3.85
CA ASP A 672 -12.60 19.66 5.20
C ASP A 672 -13.52 20.64 5.93
N LEU A 673 -14.52 20.10 6.60
CA LEU A 673 -15.45 20.88 7.41
C LEU A 673 -15.04 20.77 8.87
N ARG A 674 -14.57 21.87 9.46
CA ARG A 674 -14.12 21.92 10.85
C ARG A 674 -15.13 22.65 11.71
N GLU A 675 -15.62 22.01 12.75
CA GLU A 675 -16.49 22.68 13.71
C GLU A 675 -15.67 23.64 14.58
N ARG A 676 -16.22 24.82 14.84
CA ARG A 676 -15.60 25.76 15.76
C ARG A 676 -15.71 25.20 17.18
N SER A 677 -14.57 24.89 17.81
CA SER A 677 -14.53 24.49 19.23
C SER A 677 -15.09 25.62 20.10
N GLY A 678 -16.33 25.43 20.56
CA GLY A 678 -16.96 26.34 21.48
C GLY A 678 -16.28 26.24 22.84
N ARG A 679 -15.81 27.38 23.37
CA ARG A 679 -15.58 27.55 24.81
C ARG A 679 -16.89 27.19 25.51
N ARG A 680 -16.91 26.07 26.25
CA ARG A 680 -18.05 25.68 27.10
C ARG A 680 -18.44 26.88 27.98
N PRO A 681 -19.72 27.29 28.05
CA PRO A 681 -20.14 28.30 29.02
C PRO A 681 -19.85 27.79 30.43
N ALA A 682 -19.22 28.62 31.25
CA ALA A 682 -18.81 28.30 32.61
C ALA A 682 -19.98 28.29 33.62
N SER A 683 -21.10 27.63 33.30
CA SER A 683 -22.32 27.66 34.14
C SER A 683 -22.81 26.29 34.62
N ALA A 684 -21.92 25.29 34.71
CA ALA A 684 -22.25 23.99 35.30
C ALA A 684 -21.19 23.54 36.33
N ARG A 685 -20.79 24.44 37.22
CA ARG A 685 -20.26 24.09 38.54
C ARG A 685 -21.27 24.59 39.57
N GLY A 686 -22.11 23.69 40.07
CA GLY A 686 -23.03 24.05 41.15
C GLY A 686 -24.26 23.17 41.20
N ARG A 687 -24.11 21.97 41.79
CA ARG A 687 -25.02 21.42 42.79
C ARG A 687 -24.44 20.08 43.28
N ARG A 688 -23.58 20.21 44.28
CA ARG A 688 -23.33 19.14 45.26
C ARG A 688 -24.66 18.81 45.91
N ARG A 689 -24.95 17.52 46.02
CA ARG A 689 -25.99 16.93 46.85
C ARG A 689 -25.91 17.49 48.27
N VAL A 690 -27.06 17.87 48.82
CA VAL A 690 -27.37 17.78 50.24
C VAL A 690 -28.68 17.00 50.33
N SER A 691 -28.67 16.00 51.23
CA SER A 691 -29.71 15.02 51.60
C SER A 691 -30.25 14.14 50.47
#